data_AF-A0A2M9TB34-F1
#
_entry.id   AF-A0A2M9TB34-F1
#
_cell.length_a   1.000
_cell.length_b   1.000
_cell.length_c   1.000
_cell.angle_alpha   90.00
_cell.angle_beta   90.00
_cell.angle_gamma   90.00
#
_symmetry.space_group_name_H-M   'P 1'
#
loop_
_entity.id
_entity.type
_entity.pdbx_description
1 polymer ?
#
loop_
_entity_poly.entity_id
_entity_poly.type
_entity_poly.pdbx_seq_one_letter_code
_entity_poly.pdbx_strand_id
1 'polypeptide(L)'
;MSAPSARNKAKDHRPKVISFRTALDGLNIAASQSVLWPCHAFNISIPQKKKSGLNVFEETVLKITEIESGDTEKIALLTCLENELVAFIQNRLNQLGLLNDRYELSEHGQELLNEWQNKSDGNLEYTVATVFVDLLSGKLLPYVSTEQLSYKKITRIGDNGFIDFLINPTNEKSRVSARQIRPSKDSFWKAVPDSNGIIRAIREFKKKYKRHALLNQGVDQYPPPVPMAEAISLHENPELVYLHCNVLIQIGNSDLLVTDGCGFGFSESFANYLTSQDWKWVIDLKNKGVIDRLSSDQNNEEVEDESSAADGLKKYPRIARPLRRAQEYLSDAEKIEVNSSNDEQEFVRLSGLAVVAFYEAIEWALRFVVSDNPVIHWERLFSSQSYRENDKILRSFATKIGFDVSDSVKALLQVKPGKIRAVDRGVSEMQPLLALAIAGAINYPNHPLNHLAIEDSGCLSFINALKEVRDPVSHGSSTDVELSRETLEGYRDRTTRLIQSLIPDITEDAYTAKTKQERDIDQVRLKARIELDKSLGLGFVQAVSPSLREELVKVTILSQSKKLSEEQKKLYVFTLASIMQLSLLEVAKDRRSSVKNGTNMRDEAIEKVVQSGFYPAPDAIPKQISTVNTKRLYRAVQGSSITLGAHLLGIFLLGSESELIELQKSDPSFVEFIDKLLMLRGHNEPLSHYSKNSIDDLMTYKNHAFKAIKIISEVF
;
A
#
# COMPACT_ATOMS: atom_id res chain seq x y z
N MET A 1 52.08 -30.79 -26.13
CA MET A 1 50.75 -30.16 -26.22
C MET A 1 49.97 -30.56 -24.99
N SER A 2 49.85 -29.66 -24.02
CA SER A 2 49.14 -29.94 -22.76
C SER A 2 47.94 -29.00 -22.66
N ALA A 3 46.77 -29.60 -22.46
CA ALA A 3 45.48 -28.92 -22.40
C ALA A 3 45.37 -27.96 -21.20
N PRO A 4 44.58 -26.87 -21.30
CA PRO A 4 44.41 -25.93 -20.20
C PRO A 4 43.48 -26.52 -19.13
N SER A 5 43.92 -26.50 -17.88
CA SER A 5 43.13 -26.90 -16.72
C SER A 5 41.98 -25.91 -16.47
N ALA A 6 40.74 -26.40 -16.47
CA ALA A 6 39.59 -25.66 -15.98
C ALA A 6 39.74 -25.42 -14.47
N ARG A 7 40.01 -24.17 -14.07
CA ARG A 7 39.92 -23.74 -12.68
C ARG A 7 38.44 -23.66 -12.29
N ASN A 8 37.97 -24.61 -11.47
CA ASN A 8 36.73 -24.47 -10.71
C ASN A 8 36.77 -23.19 -9.87
N LYS A 9 35.96 -22.19 -10.20
CA LYS A 9 35.74 -21.01 -9.36
C LYS A 9 35.07 -21.46 -8.06
N ALA A 10 35.67 -21.16 -6.92
CA ALA A 10 35.07 -21.37 -5.60
C ALA A 10 33.69 -20.67 -5.54
N LYS A 11 32.65 -21.37 -5.06
CA LYS A 11 31.32 -20.79 -4.86
C LYS A 11 31.44 -19.63 -3.86
N ASP A 12 31.05 -18.43 -4.26
CA ASP A 12 30.97 -17.27 -3.36
C ASP A 12 29.88 -17.54 -2.31
N HIS A 13 30.29 -17.74 -1.06
CA HIS A 13 29.41 -18.03 0.08
C HIS A 13 28.78 -16.78 0.70
N ARG A 14 29.02 -15.59 0.13
CA ARG A 14 28.45 -14.35 0.64
C ARG A 14 26.92 -14.33 0.48
N PRO A 15 26.19 -13.67 1.39
CA PRO A 15 24.74 -13.49 1.27
C PRO A 15 24.37 -12.89 -0.09
N LYS A 16 23.27 -13.33 -0.68
CA LYS A 16 22.81 -12.80 -1.96
C LYS A 16 21.75 -11.75 -1.74
N VAL A 17 22.10 -10.48 -1.93
CA VAL A 17 21.21 -9.35 -1.69
C VAL A 17 20.59 -8.88 -3.00
N ILE A 18 19.28 -8.72 -3.02
CA ILE A 18 18.51 -8.16 -4.13
C ILE A 18 17.85 -6.87 -3.64
N SER A 19 17.96 -5.79 -4.42
CA SER A 19 17.32 -4.51 -4.10
C SER A 19 16.57 -4.00 -5.31
N PHE A 20 15.26 -3.92 -5.17
CA PHE A 20 14.37 -3.25 -6.10
C PHE A 20 14.26 -1.76 -5.75
N ARG A 21 13.84 -0.95 -6.72
CA ARG A 21 13.52 0.46 -6.47
C ARG A 21 12.16 0.53 -5.79
N THR A 22 12.10 1.22 -4.66
CA THR A 22 10.83 1.45 -3.95
C THR A 22 10.47 2.93 -4.07
N ALA A 23 9.24 3.23 -4.51
CA ALA A 23 8.70 4.58 -4.47
C ALA A 23 8.29 4.93 -3.03
N LEU A 24 9.01 5.86 -2.41
CA LEU A 24 8.69 6.40 -1.08
C LEU A 24 8.26 7.88 -1.15
N ASP A 25 8.06 8.40 -2.36
CA ASP A 25 7.68 9.79 -2.62
C ASP A 25 6.35 10.13 -1.91
N GLY A 26 6.31 11.26 -1.20
CA GLY A 26 5.12 11.73 -0.49
C GLY A 26 4.97 11.21 0.95
N LEU A 27 5.89 10.37 1.43
CA LEU A 27 5.91 9.95 2.83
C LEU A 27 6.78 10.89 3.66
N ASN A 28 6.20 11.46 4.71
CA ASN A 28 6.95 12.21 5.72
C ASN A 28 7.67 11.24 6.66
N ILE A 29 8.86 10.80 6.27
CA ILE A 29 9.64 9.80 7.03
C ILE A 29 10.35 10.49 8.20
N ALA A 30 10.01 10.13 9.43
CA ALA A 30 10.67 10.60 10.64
C ALA A 30 11.98 9.84 10.90
N ALA A 31 12.00 8.53 10.65
CA ALA A 31 13.19 7.71 10.78
C ALA A 31 13.10 6.48 9.87
N SER A 32 14.26 5.97 9.43
CA SER A 32 14.35 4.78 8.60
C SER A 32 15.51 3.86 8.99
N GLN A 33 15.38 2.58 8.66
CA GLN A 33 16.42 1.56 8.78
C GLN A 33 16.31 0.56 7.64
N SER A 34 17.40 0.37 6.89
CA SER A 34 17.48 -0.71 5.90
C SER A 34 17.62 -2.07 6.59
N VAL A 35 16.86 -3.04 6.11
CA VAL A 35 16.87 -4.44 6.58
C VAL A 35 16.90 -5.40 5.40
N LEU A 36 17.38 -6.62 5.65
CA LEU A 36 17.46 -7.69 4.67
C LEU A 36 16.51 -8.82 5.07
N TRP A 37 15.44 -8.98 4.28
CA TRP A 37 14.39 -9.98 4.48
C TRP A 37 14.79 -11.33 3.86
N PRO A 38 14.95 -12.40 4.66
CA PRO A 38 15.32 -13.72 4.13
C PRO A 38 14.19 -14.38 3.34
N CYS A 39 14.47 -14.78 2.12
CA CYS A 39 13.53 -15.49 1.25
C CYS A 39 14.22 -16.64 0.50
N HIS A 40 13.43 -17.65 0.12
CA HIS A 40 13.81 -18.63 -0.89
C HIS A 40 13.36 -18.16 -2.27
N ALA A 41 14.30 -17.98 -3.18
CA ALA A 41 14.05 -17.73 -4.59
C ALA A 41 13.94 -19.07 -5.33
N PHE A 42 12.75 -19.39 -5.83
CA PHE A 42 12.48 -20.56 -6.67
C PHE A 42 12.43 -20.15 -8.13
N ASN A 43 13.09 -20.92 -8.99
CA ASN A 43 12.92 -20.78 -10.42
C ASN A 43 11.70 -21.60 -10.86
N ILE A 44 10.89 -21.02 -11.72
CA ILE A 44 9.71 -21.63 -12.34
C ILE A 44 9.78 -21.44 -13.84
N SER A 45 9.18 -22.32 -14.62
CA SER A 45 8.98 -22.12 -16.05
C SER A 45 7.52 -21.76 -16.30
N ILE A 46 7.30 -20.65 -17.00
CA ILE A 46 5.97 -20.14 -17.34
C ILE A 46 5.85 -20.14 -18.87
N PRO A 47 4.73 -20.63 -19.44
CA PRO A 47 4.49 -20.54 -20.87
C PRO A 47 4.21 -19.08 -21.27
N GLN A 48 4.91 -18.61 -22.29
CA GLN A 48 4.67 -17.35 -22.97
C GLN A 48 4.37 -17.63 -24.44
N LYS A 49 3.56 -16.76 -25.07
CA LYS A 49 3.40 -16.83 -26.52
C LYS A 49 4.74 -16.51 -27.18
N LYS A 50 5.19 -17.40 -28.06
CA LYS A 50 6.35 -17.15 -28.93
C LYS A 50 6.11 -15.81 -29.64
N LYS A 51 7.03 -14.85 -29.49
CA LYS A 51 6.93 -13.61 -30.25
C LYS A 51 7.19 -13.96 -31.71
N SER A 52 6.18 -13.79 -32.56
CA SER A 52 6.35 -13.89 -34.01
C SER A 52 7.43 -12.91 -34.43
N GLY A 53 8.44 -13.38 -35.17
CA GLY A 53 9.43 -12.52 -35.81
C GLY A 53 8.83 -11.65 -36.91
N LEU A 54 7.57 -11.91 -37.27
CA LEU A 54 6.79 -11.20 -38.25
C LEU A 54 5.74 -10.30 -37.59
N ASN A 55 5.51 -9.14 -38.17
CA ASN A 55 4.38 -8.29 -37.82
C ASN A 55 3.08 -8.80 -38.48
N VAL A 56 1.93 -8.26 -38.05
CA VAL A 56 0.61 -8.69 -38.56
C VAL A 56 0.48 -8.58 -40.09
N PHE A 57 1.07 -7.56 -40.71
CA PHE A 57 1.00 -7.39 -42.16
C PHE A 57 1.88 -8.42 -42.88
N GLU A 58 3.08 -8.67 -42.37
CA GLU A 58 3.98 -9.73 -42.86
C GLU A 58 3.35 -11.11 -42.74
N GLU A 59 2.71 -11.43 -41.60
CA GLU A 59 1.98 -12.69 -41.44
C GLU A 59 0.81 -12.82 -42.41
N THR A 60 0.10 -11.72 -42.65
CA THR A 60 -1.05 -11.69 -43.57
C THR A 60 -0.60 -11.87 -45.01
N VAL A 61 0.43 -11.15 -45.44
CA VAL A 61 1.01 -11.29 -46.78
C VAL A 61 1.57 -12.69 -46.98
N LEU A 62 2.27 -13.26 -46.00
CA LEU A 62 2.78 -14.64 -46.10
C LEU A 62 1.65 -15.67 -46.26
N LYS A 63 0.56 -15.56 -45.49
CA LYS A 63 -0.61 -16.45 -45.62
C LYS A 63 -1.31 -16.33 -46.96
N ILE A 64 -1.46 -15.11 -47.48
CA ILE A 64 -2.11 -14.91 -48.78
C ILE A 64 -1.18 -15.33 -49.91
N THR A 65 0.14 -15.25 -49.71
CA THR A 65 1.14 -15.77 -50.65
C THR A 65 1.00 -17.28 -50.86
N GLU A 66 0.57 -18.05 -49.85
CA GLU A 66 0.22 -19.47 -49.97
C GLU A 66 -0.91 -19.72 -50.98
N ILE A 67 -1.83 -18.77 -51.11
CA ILE A 67 -3.02 -18.87 -51.95
C ILE A 67 -2.75 -18.27 -53.35
N GLU A 68 -2.14 -17.09 -53.39
CA GLU A 68 -1.94 -16.30 -54.61
C GLU A 68 -0.59 -16.53 -55.30
N SER A 69 0.22 -17.47 -54.79
CA SER A 69 1.51 -17.86 -55.40
C SER A 69 2.46 -16.67 -55.63
N GLY A 70 2.49 -15.71 -54.70
CA GLY A 70 3.42 -14.57 -54.73
C GLY A 70 3.01 -13.37 -55.59
N ASP A 71 1.83 -13.39 -56.21
CA ASP A 71 1.32 -12.30 -57.05
C ASP A 71 1.05 -11.02 -56.23
N THR A 72 1.96 -10.04 -56.34
CA THR A 72 1.93 -8.78 -55.59
C THR A 72 0.62 -8.02 -55.78
N GLU A 73 0.10 -7.95 -57.02
CA GLU A 73 -1.11 -7.16 -57.33
C GLU A 73 -2.36 -7.81 -56.74
N LYS A 74 -2.45 -9.14 -56.81
CA LYS A 74 -3.57 -9.86 -56.20
C LYS A 74 -3.52 -9.84 -54.68
N ILE A 75 -2.34 -9.96 -54.10
CA ILE A 75 -2.16 -9.85 -52.65
C ILE A 75 -2.55 -8.45 -52.18
N ALA A 76 -2.14 -7.39 -52.90
CA ALA A 76 -2.55 -6.01 -52.61
C ALA A 76 -4.08 -5.84 -52.69
N LEU A 77 -4.70 -6.40 -53.73
CA LEU A 77 -6.15 -6.39 -53.90
C LEU A 77 -6.87 -7.09 -52.73
N LEU A 78 -6.42 -8.27 -52.33
CA LEU A 78 -7.05 -9.06 -51.25
C LEU A 78 -6.82 -8.47 -49.85
N THR A 79 -5.67 -7.84 -49.64
CA THR A 79 -5.33 -7.21 -48.35
C THR A 79 -5.83 -5.77 -48.24
N CYS A 80 -6.28 -5.17 -49.36
CA CYS A 80 -6.53 -3.74 -49.50
C CYS A 80 -5.32 -2.88 -49.11
N LEU A 81 -4.10 -3.39 -49.32
CA LEU A 81 -2.85 -2.65 -49.12
C LEU A 81 -2.34 -2.09 -50.45
N GLU A 82 -1.53 -1.05 -50.39
CA GLU A 82 -0.88 -0.49 -51.59
C GLU A 82 0.15 -1.48 -52.16
N ASN A 83 0.23 -1.57 -53.50
CA ASN A 83 1.17 -2.47 -54.19
C ASN A 83 2.62 -2.30 -53.72
N GLU A 84 3.05 -1.06 -53.48
CA GLU A 84 4.40 -0.76 -52.99
C GLU A 84 4.65 -1.34 -51.59
N LEU A 85 3.65 -1.28 -50.70
CA LEU A 85 3.75 -1.85 -49.36
C LEU A 85 3.79 -3.38 -49.40
N VAL A 86 2.99 -4.01 -50.26
CA VAL A 86 3.03 -5.48 -50.44
C VAL A 86 4.38 -5.90 -51.00
N ALA A 87 4.90 -5.22 -52.02
CA ALA A 87 6.22 -5.49 -52.57
C ALA A 87 7.33 -5.33 -51.51
N PHE A 88 7.25 -4.29 -50.68
CA PHE A 88 8.18 -4.09 -49.57
C PHE A 88 8.13 -5.24 -48.55
N ILE A 89 6.92 -5.67 -48.18
CA ILE A 89 6.72 -6.79 -47.25
C ILE A 89 7.24 -8.10 -47.86
N GLN A 90 6.92 -8.40 -49.11
CA GLN A 90 7.40 -9.61 -49.81
C GLN A 90 8.93 -9.63 -49.93
N ASN A 91 9.56 -8.51 -50.22
CA ASN A 91 11.03 -8.41 -50.24
C ASN A 91 11.64 -8.70 -48.87
N ARG A 92 11.04 -8.17 -47.79
CA ARG A 92 11.47 -8.50 -46.43
C ARG A 92 11.25 -9.97 -46.08
N LEU A 93 10.13 -10.58 -46.48
CA LEU A 93 9.86 -12.00 -46.26
C LEU A 93 10.85 -12.90 -47.04
N ASN A 94 11.26 -12.50 -48.25
CA ASN A 94 12.34 -13.15 -48.99
C ASN A 94 13.68 -13.04 -48.25
N GLN A 95 14.05 -11.86 -47.73
CA GLN A 95 15.27 -11.69 -46.93
C GLN A 95 15.29 -12.55 -45.66
N LEU A 96 14.12 -12.85 -45.10
CA LEU A 96 13.96 -13.77 -43.97
C LEU A 96 13.97 -15.26 -44.39
N GLY A 97 14.12 -15.56 -45.68
CA GLY A 97 14.14 -16.91 -46.25
C GLY A 97 12.77 -17.58 -46.31
N LEU A 98 11.68 -16.85 -46.06
CA LEU A 98 10.31 -17.38 -46.02
C LEU A 98 9.66 -17.41 -47.41
N LEU A 99 10.16 -16.60 -48.33
CA LEU A 99 9.81 -16.61 -49.75
C LEU A 99 11.06 -16.88 -50.60
N ASN A 100 10.86 -17.46 -51.77
CA ASN A 100 11.93 -17.62 -52.76
C ASN A 100 12.10 -16.36 -53.64
N ASP A 101 13.04 -16.39 -54.58
CA ASP A 101 13.31 -15.28 -55.52
C ASP A 101 12.12 -14.91 -56.43
N ARG A 102 11.11 -15.79 -56.52
CA ARG A 102 9.86 -15.55 -57.26
C ARG A 102 8.72 -15.06 -56.36
N TYR A 103 9.01 -14.76 -55.09
CA TYR A 103 8.03 -14.46 -54.04
C TYR A 103 7.00 -15.56 -53.77
N GLU A 104 7.30 -16.79 -54.18
CA GLU A 104 6.50 -17.95 -53.79
C GLU A 104 6.99 -18.45 -52.43
N LEU A 105 6.15 -19.23 -51.75
CA LEU A 105 6.50 -19.80 -50.45
C LEU A 105 7.74 -20.70 -50.55
N SER A 106 8.72 -20.49 -49.67
CA SER A 106 9.85 -21.42 -49.52
C SER A 106 9.46 -22.61 -48.64
N GLU A 107 10.30 -23.65 -48.59
CA GLU A 107 10.13 -24.76 -47.63
C GLU A 107 10.06 -24.24 -46.19
N HIS A 108 10.92 -23.28 -45.84
CA HIS A 108 10.93 -22.65 -44.53
C HIS A 108 9.66 -21.82 -44.25
N GLY A 109 9.15 -21.13 -45.27
CA GLY A 109 7.85 -20.44 -45.18
C GLY A 109 6.70 -21.41 -44.94
N GLN A 110 6.72 -22.58 -45.59
CA GLN A 110 5.65 -23.58 -45.49
C GLN A 110 5.67 -24.26 -44.12
N GLU A 111 6.85 -24.57 -43.59
CA GLU A 111 7.02 -25.06 -42.22
C GLU A 111 6.44 -24.06 -41.21
N LEU A 112 6.73 -22.77 -41.36
CA LEU A 112 6.19 -21.72 -40.48
C LEU A 112 4.66 -21.62 -40.55
N LEU A 113 4.06 -21.73 -41.74
CA LEU A 113 2.60 -21.74 -41.89
C LEU A 113 1.97 -23.00 -41.27
N ASN A 114 2.61 -24.16 -41.43
CA ASN A 114 2.16 -25.42 -40.83
C ASN A 114 2.25 -25.38 -39.29
N GLU A 115 3.29 -24.75 -38.72
CA GLU A 115 3.38 -24.46 -37.28
C GLU A 115 2.19 -23.61 -36.80
N TRP A 116 1.77 -22.62 -37.59
CA TRP A 116 0.62 -21.77 -37.24
C TRP A 116 -0.74 -22.48 -37.32
N GLN A 117 -0.89 -23.45 -38.24
CA GLN A 117 -2.12 -24.23 -38.40
C GLN A 117 -2.27 -25.30 -37.30
N ASN A 118 -1.17 -25.92 -36.85
CA ASN A 118 -1.14 -26.92 -35.79
C ASN A 118 -1.18 -26.27 -34.38
N LYS A 119 -2.33 -25.68 -34.04
CA LYS A 119 -2.58 -24.82 -32.86
C LYS A 119 -2.48 -25.48 -31.47
N SER A 120 -2.03 -26.73 -31.31
CA SER A 120 -2.08 -27.40 -30.01
C SER A 120 -0.95 -27.03 -29.04
N ASP A 121 0.31 -26.94 -29.47
CA ASP A 121 1.44 -26.71 -28.53
C ASP A 121 2.63 -25.89 -29.09
N GLY A 122 2.72 -25.70 -30.41
CA GLY A 122 3.93 -25.15 -31.05
C GLY A 122 4.20 -23.64 -30.86
N ASN A 123 3.26 -22.90 -30.28
CA ASN A 123 3.34 -21.44 -30.17
C ASN A 123 3.64 -20.93 -28.74
N LEU A 124 4.02 -21.85 -27.85
CA LEU A 124 4.39 -21.55 -26.47
C LEU A 124 5.90 -21.73 -26.28
N GLU A 125 6.56 -20.67 -25.83
CA GLU A 125 7.93 -20.69 -25.34
C GLU A 125 7.91 -20.68 -23.81
N TYR A 126 8.75 -21.46 -23.15
CA TYR A 126 8.85 -21.45 -21.69
C TYR A 126 9.93 -20.47 -21.25
N THR A 127 9.54 -19.42 -20.53
CA THR A 127 10.48 -18.48 -19.91
C THR A 127 10.73 -18.88 -18.46
N VAL A 128 11.98 -18.84 -18.03
CA VAL A 128 12.34 -18.98 -16.62
C VAL A 128 11.96 -17.69 -15.88
N ALA A 129 11.18 -17.82 -14.81
CA ALA A 129 10.86 -16.75 -13.89
C ALA A 129 11.22 -17.15 -12.46
N THR A 130 11.34 -16.18 -11.56
CA THR A 130 11.65 -16.40 -10.15
C THR A 130 10.49 -15.94 -9.27
N VAL A 131 10.13 -16.77 -8.29
CA VAL A 131 9.19 -16.44 -7.21
C VAL A 131 9.87 -16.53 -5.85
N PHE A 132 9.33 -15.83 -4.85
CA PHE A 132 9.97 -15.72 -3.53
C PHE A 132 9.07 -16.26 -2.43
N VAL A 133 9.56 -17.23 -1.66
CA VAL A 133 8.90 -17.70 -0.43
C VAL A 133 9.55 -17.03 0.76
N ASP A 134 8.75 -16.34 1.58
CA ASP A 134 9.18 -15.76 2.84
C ASP A 134 9.57 -16.87 3.83
N LEU A 135 10.82 -16.88 4.29
CA LEU A 135 11.28 -17.89 5.25
C LEU A 135 10.71 -17.68 6.66
N LEU A 136 10.18 -16.51 6.95
CA LEU A 136 9.65 -16.15 8.28
C LEU A 136 8.20 -16.58 8.45
N SER A 137 7.39 -16.51 7.39
CA SER A 137 5.96 -16.90 7.41
C SER A 137 5.60 -18.11 6.54
N GLY A 138 6.51 -18.58 5.69
CA GLY A 138 6.27 -19.67 4.73
C GLY A 138 5.39 -19.27 3.55
N LYS A 139 4.98 -17.99 3.46
CA LYS A 139 4.07 -17.50 2.42
C LYS A 139 4.84 -17.11 1.15
N LEU A 140 4.24 -17.43 0.01
CA LEU A 140 4.70 -16.93 -1.29
C LEU A 140 4.42 -15.42 -1.39
N LEU A 141 5.44 -14.65 -1.76
CA LEU A 141 5.29 -13.22 -2.01
C LEU A 141 4.51 -12.98 -3.30
N PRO A 142 3.63 -11.96 -3.36
CA PRO A 142 2.81 -11.65 -4.52
C PRO A 142 3.62 -10.89 -5.59
N TYR A 143 4.68 -11.53 -6.09
CA TYR A 143 5.62 -10.96 -7.06
C TYR A 143 6.32 -12.08 -7.83
N VAL A 144 6.52 -11.87 -9.14
CA VAL A 144 7.21 -12.79 -10.04
C VAL A 144 8.17 -12.02 -10.92
N SER A 145 9.46 -12.37 -10.88
CA SER A 145 10.48 -11.78 -11.77
C SER A 145 10.67 -12.64 -13.00
N THR A 146 10.43 -12.09 -14.19
CA THR A 146 10.78 -12.76 -15.47
C THR A 146 12.19 -12.40 -15.96
N GLU A 147 12.89 -11.52 -15.23
CA GLU A 147 14.25 -11.10 -15.53
C GLU A 147 15.26 -11.81 -14.63
N GLN A 148 16.50 -11.87 -15.09
CA GLN A 148 17.60 -12.40 -14.29
C GLN A 148 17.81 -11.54 -13.04
N LEU A 149 17.89 -12.20 -11.87
CA LEU A 149 18.10 -11.52 -10.60
C LEU A 149 19.43 -10.77 -10.58
N SER A 150 19.36 -9.48 -10.23
CA SER A 150 20.53 -8.62 -10.07
C SER A 150 21.00 -8.63 -8.61
N TYR A 151 22.06 -9.38 -8.33
CA TYR A 151 22.68 -9.42 -7.00
C TYR A 151 23.55 -8.20 -6.76
N LYS A 152 23.36 -7.54 -5.60
CA LYS A 152 24.13 -6.37 -5.21
C LYS A 152 25.53 -6.75 -4.73
N LYS A 153 26.51 -5.90 -5.04
CA LYS A 153 27.90 -6.09 -4.63
C LYS A 153 28.03 -5.83 -3.13
N ILE A 154 28.29 -6.88 -2.35
CA ILE A 154 28.62 -6.78 -0.93
C ILE A 154 30.02 -6.21 -0.76
N THR A 155 30.14 -5.15 0.02
CA THR A 155 31.40 -4.51 0.38
C THR A 155 31.89 -4.98 1.74
N ARG A 156 31.00 -5.22 2.71
CA ARG A 156 31.35 -5.66 4.06
C ARG A 156 30.26 -6.52 4.68
N ILE A 157 30.65 -7.54 5.44
CA ILE A 157 29.78 -8.28 6.35
C ILE A 157 30.26 -7.92 7.76
N GLY A 158 29.41 -7.23 8.52
CA GLY A 158 29.70 -6.81 9.89
C GLY A 158 29.29 -7.87 10.91
N ASP A 159 30.10 -8.00 11.98
CA ASP A 159 29.86 -8.98 13.04
C ASP A 159 28.59 -8.67 13.88
N ASN A 160 28.14 -7.41 13.84
CA ASN A 160 26.94 -6.92 14.50
C ASN A 160 25.63 -7.26 13.74
N GLY A 161 25.70 -8.09 12.69
CA GLY A 161 24.55 -8.48 11.89
C GLY A 161 24.15 -7.46 10.82
N PHE A 162 25.04 -6.54 10.46
CA PHE A 162 24.85 -5.63 9.32
C PHE A 162 25.62 -6.10 8.09
N ILE A 163 25.07 -5.83 6.92
CA ILE A 163 25.70 -6.10 5.62
C ILE A 163 25.72 -4.79 4.85
N ASP A 164 26.90 -4.39 4.39
CA ASP A 164 27.08 -3.23 3.54
C ASP A 164 27.13 -3.69 2.07
N PHE A 165 26.34 -3.03 1.22
CA PHE A 165 26.32 -3.29 -0.22
C PHE A 165 26.10 -2.01 -1.02
N LEU A 166 26.43 -2.05 -2.31
CA LEU A 166 26.20 -0.94 -3.23
C LEU A 166 24.91 -1.17 -4.03
N ILE A 167 23.99 -0.21 -4.02
CA ILE A 167 22.82 -0.23 -4.93
C ILE A 167 23.31 -0.13 -6.39
N ASN A 168 24.25 0.78 -6.63
CA ASN A 168 24.92 1.02 -7.91
C ASN A 168 26.41 0.67 -7.79
N PRO A 169 26.88 -0.41 -8.43
CA PRO A 169 28.26 -0.91 -8.26
C PRO A 169 29.36 0.12 -8.58
N THR A 170 29.05 1.10 -9.42
CA THR A 170 29.97 2.15 -9.89
C THR A 170 29.94 3.43 -9.03
N ASN A 171 29.01 3.56 -8.09
CA ASN A 171 28.85 4.75 -7.27
C ASN A 171 28.99 4.41 -5.78
N GLU A 172 30.12 4.74 -5.18
CA GLU A 172 30.36 4.50 -3.74
C GLU A 172 29.37 5.22 -2.82
N LYS A 173 28.81 6.37 -3.26
CA LYS A 173 27.76 7.08 -2.50
C LYS A 173 26.45 6.31 -2.42
N SER A 174 26.29 5.24 -3.22
CA SER A 174 25.12 4.36 -3.18
C SER A 174 25.22 3.22 -2.16
N ARG A 175 26.19 3.32 -1.23
CA ARG A 175 26.39 2.34 -0.16
C ARG A 175 25.22 2.37 0.82
N VAL A 176 24.68 1.20 1.09
CA VAL A 176 23.64 0.96 2.08
C VAL A 176 24.17 -0.01 3.12
N SER A 177 23.94 0.29 4.39
CA SER A 177 24.17 -0.62 5.51
C SER A 177 22.83 -1.15 6.00
N ALA A 178 22.60 -2.45 5.82
CA ALA A 178 21.32 -3.08 6.13
C ALA A 178 21.47 -4.16 7.20
N ARG A 179 20.52 -4.19 8.14
CA ARG A 179 20.47 -5.23 9.18
C ARG A 179 19.97 -6.53 8.58
N GLN A 180 20.74 -7.60 8.75
CA GLN A 180 20.36 -8.95 8.34
C GLN A 180 19.36 -9.56 9.31
N ILE A 181 18.15 -9.87 8.84
CA ILE A 181 17.22 -10.72 9.60
C ILE A 181 17.60 -12.18 9.33
N ARG A 182 17.98 -12.90 10.39
CA ARG A 182 18.41 -14.30 10.28
C ARG A 182 17.23 -15.22 10.57
N PRO A 183 16.86 -16.11 9.64
CA PRO A 183 15.84 -17.12 9.90
C PRO A 183 16.34 -18.09 11.00
N SER A 184 15.43 -18.46 11.91
CA SER A 184 15.65 -19.45 12.96
C SER A 184 15.71 -20.88 12.39
N LYS A 185 16.06 -21.87 13.22
CA LYS A 185 16.03 -23.29 12.80
C LYS A 185 14.59 -23.76 12.48
N ASP A 186 13.60 -23.23 13.19
CA ASP A 186 12.18 -23.56 13.02
C ASP A 186 11.50 -22.74 11.90
N SER A 187 12.27 -21.94 11.17
CA SER A 187 11.76 -21.18 10.01
C SER A 187 11.38 -22.11 8.86
N PHE A 188 10.71 -21.55 7.85
CA PHE A 188 10.08 -22.29 6.75
C PHE A 188 11.08 -22.73 5.67
N TRP A 189 12.21 -23.31 6.07
CA TRP A 189 13.29 -23.79 5.17
C TRP A 189 12.83 -24.84 4.16
N LYS A 190 11.79 -25.61 4.48
CA LYS A 190 11.24 -26.67 3.62
C LYS A 190 9.98 -26.24 2.87
N ALA A 191 9.56 -24.98 2.99
CA ALA A 191 8.38 -24.50 2.28
C ALA A 191 8.66 -24.41 0.77
N VAL A 192 7.78 -25.02 -0.01
CA VAL A 192 7.84 -25.08 -1.47
C VAL A 192 6.51 -24.56 -2.01
N PRO A 193 6.50 -23.61 -2.97
CA PRO A 193 5.25 -23.07 -3.50
C PRO A 193 4.60 -24.07 -4.47
N ASP A 194 3.27 -24.12 -4.49
CA ASP A 194 2.51 -24.90 -5.46
C ASP A 194 2.07 -24.06 -6.67
N SER A 195 1.66 -24.72 -7.76
CA SER A 195 1.24 -24.02 -8.99
C SER A 195 0.05 -23.06 -8.77
N ASN A 196 -0.89 -23.43 -7.89
CA ASN A 196 -2.03 -22.58 -7.54
C ASN A 196 -1.61 -21.34 -6.75
N GLY A 197 -0.69 -21.49 -5.80
CA GLY A 197 -0.07 -20.39 -5.08
C GLY A 197 0.66 -19.44 -6.03
N ILE A 198 1.42 -19.98 -6.99
CA ILE A 198 2.11 -19.18 -8.02
C ILE A 198 1.09 -18.40 -8.87
N ILE A 199 0.02 -19.03 -9.34
CA ILE A 199 -1.05 -18.33 -10.08
C ILE A 199 -1.66 -17.20 -9.26
N ARG A 200 -1.93 -17.45 -7.98
CA ARG A 200 -2.45 -16.42 -7.08
C ARG A 200 -1.46 -15.28 -6.91
N ALA A 201 -0.17 -15.57 -6.73
CA ALA A 201 0.88 -14.57 -6.64
C ALA A 201 0.98 -13.73 -7.92
N ILE A 202 0.89 -14.33 -9.12
CA ILE A 202 0.86 -13.60 -10.40
C ILE A 202 -0.37 -12.68 -10.47
N ARG A 203 -1.55 -13.14 -10.06
CA ARG A 203 -2.78 -12.32 -10.06
C ARG A 203 -2.68 -11.14 -9.10
N GLU A 204 -2.19 -11.38 -7.88
CA GLU A 204 -1.97 -10.34 -6.88
C GLU A 204 -0.88 -9.35 -7.34
N PHE A 205 0.21 -9.85 -7.93
CA PHE A 205 1.24 -9.03 -8.55
C PHE A 205 0.65 -8.14 -9.64
N LYS A 206 -0.16 -8.68 -10.54
CA LYS A 206 -0.82 -7.90 -11.60
C LYS A 206 -1.71 -6.79 -11.04
N LYS A 207 -2.44 -7.05 -9.95
CA LYS A 207 -3.26 -6.05 -9.26
C LYS A 207 -2.39 -4.93 -8.67
N LYS A 208 -1.31 -5.28 -7.96
CA LYS A 208 -0.37 -4.30 -7.38
C LYS A 208 0.35 -3.49 -8.45
N TYR A 209 0.83 -4.17 -9.49
CA TYR A 209 1.50 -3.57 -10.64
C TYR A 209 0.62 -2.52 -11.31
N LYS A 210 -0.66 -2.82 -11.57
CA LYS A 210 -1.57 -1.88 -12.23
C LYS A 210 -1.69 -0.56 -11.46
N ARG A 211 -1.90 -0.65 -10.14
CA ARG A 211 -1.92 0.52 -9.26
C ARG A 211 -0.59 1.26 -9.28
N HIS A 212 0.52 0.53 -9.17
CA HIS A 212 1.86 1.12 -9.19
C HIS A 212 2.18 1.82 -10.52
N ALA A 213 1.83 1.23 -11.66
CA ALA A 213 2.04 1.76 -13.00
C ALA A 213 1.17 2.99 -13.30
N LEU A 214 -0.05 3.05 -12.76
CA LEU A 214 -0.89 4.25 -12.86
C LEU A 214 -0.27 5.42 -12.09
N LEU A 215 0.28 5.15 -10.90
CA LEU A 215 0.74 6.17 -9.95
C LEU A 215 2.23 6.54 -10.10
N ASN A 216 3.03 5.74 -10.82
CA ASN A 216 4.47 5.95 -10.99
C ASN A 216 4.87 5.91 -12.46
N GLN A 217 5.80 6.78 -12.87
CA GLN A 217 6.37 6.81 -14.22
C GLN A 217 7.58 5.88 -14.33
N GLY A 218 7.78 5.24 -15.50
CA GLY A 218 8.97 4.43 -15.79
C GLY A 218 9.00 3.10 -15.04
N VAL A 219 7.91 2.33 -15.09
CA VAL A 219 7.85 0.99 -14.50
C VAL A 219 8.33 -0.02 -15.53
N ASP A 220 9.54 -0.56 -15.33
CA ASP A 220 10.19 -1.42 -16.33
C ASP A 220 9.72 -2.87 -16.30
N GLN A 221 9.19 -3.35 -15.16
CA GLN A 221 8.94 -4.77 -14.95
C GLN A 221 7.46 -5.16 -15.00
N TYR A 222 7.06 -5.81 -16.08
CA TYR A 222 5.68 -6.21 -16.33
C TYR A 222 5.34 -7.61 -15.75
N PRO A 223 4.16 -7.80 -15.13
CA PRO A 223 3.72 -9.11 -14.66
C PRO A 223 3.51 -10.09 -15.84
N PRO A 224 3.94 -11.35 -15.73
CA PRO A 224 3.70 -12.33 -16.79
C PRO A 224 2.19 -12.59 -16.98
N PRO A 225 1.77 -13.09 -18.16
CA PRO A 225 0.42 -13.61 -18.34
C PRO A 225 0.10 -14.67 -17.28
N VAL A 226 -1.17 -14.79 -16.89
CA VAL A 226 -1.59 -15.83 -15.93
C VAL A 226 -1.72 -17.15 -16.69
N PRO A 227 -0.86 -18.15 -16.45
CA PRO A 227 -0.93 -19.44 -17.13
C PRO A 227 -1.97 -20.38 -16.47
N MET A 228 -2.24 -21.51 -17.11
CA MET A 228 -2.90 -22.65 -16.46
C MET A 228 -1.92 -23.34 -15.50
N ALA A 229 -2.45 -23.98 -14.45
CA ALA A 229 -1.63 -24.52 -13.35
C ALA A 229 -0.71 -25.65 -13.81
N GLU A 230 -1.22 -26.47 -14.73
CA GLU A 230 -0.55 -27.63 -15.31
C GLU A 230 0.65 -27.24 -16.19
N ALA A 231 0.67 -26.00 -16.66
CA ALA A 231 1.74 -25.48 -17.52
C ALA A 231 2.89 -24.83 -16.72
N ILE A 232 2.84 -24.82 -15.39
CA ILE A 232 3.92 -24.29 -14.55
C ILE A 232 4.78 -25.46 -14.07
N SER A 233 6.08 -25.43 -14.38
CA SER A 233 7.06 -26.33 -13.78
C SER A 233 7.91 -25.61 -12.74
N LEU A 234 8.11 -26.25 -11.59
CA LEU A 234 8.91 -25.73 -10.49
C LEU A 234 10.27 -26.40 -10.44
N HIS A 235 11.34 -25.62 -10.26
CA HIS A 235 12.65 -26.15 -9.92
C HIS A 235 12.80 -26.24 -8.40
N GLU A 236 12.87 -27.47 -7.87
CA GLU A 236 12.78 -27.77 -6.43
C GLU A 236 13.96 -27.27 -5.57
N ASN A 237 15.02 -26.74 -6.18
CA ASN A 237 16.20 -26.26 -5.47
C ASN A 237 16.15 -24.73 -5.34
N PRO A 238 15.58 -24.17 -4.26
CA PRO A 238 15.57 -22.74 -4.04
C PRO A 238 16.96 -22.22 -3.68
N GLU A 239 17.13 -20.93 -3.91
CA GLU A 239 18.29 -20.19 -3.47
C GLU A 239 17.92 -19.26 -2.29
N LEU A 240 18.74 -19.27 -1.23
CA LEU A 240 18.61 -18.29 -0.15
C LEU A 240 19.05 -16.91 -0.63
N VAL A 241 18.11 -15.98 -0.65
CA VAL A 241 18.31 -14.58 -1.01
C VAL A 241 17.80 -13.66 0.09
N TYR A 242 18.26 -12.43 0.05
CA TYR A 242 17.86 -11.36 0.95
C TYR A 242 17.28 -10.20 0.16
N LEU A 243 15.98 -9.97 0.32
CA LEU A 243 15.33 -8.80 -0.25
C LEU A 243 15.63 -7.58 0.62
N HIS A 244 16.15 -6.51 0.01
CA HIS A 244 16.36 -5.25 0.68
C HIS A 244 15.03 -4.53 0.90
N CYS A 245 14.73 -4.23 2.16
CA CYS A 245 13.57 -3.47 2.58
C CYS A 245 13.99 -2.26 3.42
N ASN A 246 13.15 -1.23 3.44
CA ASN A 246 13.24 -0.13 4.39
C ASN A 246 12.14 -0.28 5.44
N VAL A 247 12.54 -0.15 6.71
CA VAL A 247 11.66 -0.05 7.86
C VAL A 247 11.56 1.43 8.23
N LEU A 248 10.35 1.96 8.29
CA LEU A 248 10.08 3.40 8.36
C LEU A 248 9.17 3.71 9.56
N ILE A 249 9.42 4.86 10.17
CA ILE A 249 8.50 5.55 11.07
C ILE A 249 8.07 6.81 10.35
N GLN A 250 6.77 6.97 10.13
CA GLN A 250 6.20 8.15 9.47
C GLN A 250 5.81 9.19 10.53
N ILE A 251 6.04 10.47 10.25
CA ILE A 251 5.51 11.56 11.07
C ILE A 251 3.98 11.41 11.12
N GLY A 252 3.40 11.44 12.32
CA GLY A 252 1.96 11.22 12.50
C GLY A 252 1.56 9.76 12.75
N ASN A 253 2.47 8.79 12.54
CA ASN A 253 2.17 7.38 12.70
C ASN A 253 3.14 6.69 13.67
N SER A 254 2.58 6.05 14.70
CA SER A 254 3.36 5.28 15.68
C SER A 254 3.65 3.84 15.26
N ASP A 255 3.00 3.36 14.19
CA ASP A 255 3.15 2.01 13.68
C ASP A 255 4.35 1.90 12.73
N LEU A 256 4.87 0.67 12.63
CA LEU A 256 6.03 0.35 11.81
C LEU A 256 5.61 0.08 10.36
N LEU A 257 6.11 0.86 9.41
CA LEU A 257 5.91 0.59 7.98
C LEU A 257 7.13 -0.14 7.41
N VAL A 258 6.93 -1.22 6.68
CA VAL A 258 8.03 -2.00 6.09
C VAL A 258 7.77 -2.21 4.62
N THR A 259 8.70 -1.81 3.76
CA THR A 259 8.55 -1.98 2.31
C THR A 259 8.51 -3.46 1.93
N ASP A 260 7.79 -3.80 0.87
CA ASP A 260 7.54 -5.20 0.46
C ASP A 260 8.74 -5.93 -0.15
N GLY A 261 9.89 -5.26 -0.28
CA GLY A 261 11.10 -5.85 -0.84
C GLY A 261 11.03 -6.15 -2.33
N CYS A 262 9.94 -5.80 -3.01
CA CYS A 262 9.72 -6.00 -4.44
C CYS A 262 9.44 -4.68 -5.19
N GLY A 263 9.20 -3.58 -4.45
CA GLY A 263 9.01 -2.24 -4.99
C GLY A 263 7.56 -1.83 -5.20
N PHE A 264 6.58 -2.62 -4.75
CA PHE A 264 5.15 -2.41 -5.02
C PHE A 264 4.34 -1.99 -3.78
N GLY A 265 5.02 -1.54 -2.71
CA GLY A 265 4.39 -0.94 -1.53
C GLY A 265 4.97 -1.49 -0.23
N PHE A 266 4.07 -1.81 0.71
CA PHE A 266 4.41 -2.26 2.05
C PHE A 266 4.04 -3.73 2.31
N SER A 267 4.80 -4.38 3.17
CA SER A 267 4.57 -5.74 3.65
C SER A 267 4.12 -5.70 5.11
N GLU A 268 2.81 -5.88 5.31
CA GLU A 268 2.22 -6.01 6.64
C GLU A 268 2.73 -7.27 7.36
N SER A 269 2.93 -8.37 6.63
CA SER A 269 3.43 -9.62 7.22
C SER A 269 4.84 -9.45 7.79
N PHE A 270 5.72 -8.72 7.09
CA PHE A 270 7.07 -8.48 7.58
C PHE A 270 7.10 -7.43 8.70
N ALA A 271 6.25 -6.39 8.61
CA ALA A 271 6.05 -5.45 9.71
C ALA A 271 5.58 -6.16 10.99
N ASN A 272 4.60 -7.06 10.88
CA ASN A 272 4.08 -7.86 11.99
C ASN A 272 5.15 -8.81 12.55
N TYR A 273 5.98 -9.43 11.71
CA TYR A 273 7.10 -10.24 12.21
C TYR A 273 8.08 -9.40 13.03
N LEU A 274 8.47 -8.22 12.53
CA LEU A 274 9.38 -7.31 13.22
C LEU A 274 8.79 -6.70 14.49
N THR A 275 7.47 -6.68 14.64
CA THR A 275 6.82 -6.23 15.87
C THR A 275 6.41 -7.36 16.79
N SER A 276 6.39 -8.62 16.32
CA SER A 276 6.09 -9.80 17.15
C SER A 276 7.20 -10.20 18.13
N GLN A 277 8.41 -9.67 17.95
CA GLN A 277 9.57 -9.96 18.82
C GLN A 277 10.11 -8.68 19.44
N ASP A 278 10.72 -8.78 20.61
CA ASP A 278 11.24 -7.63 21.36
C ASP A 278 12.61 -7.15 20.84
N TRP A 279 12.60 -6.65 19.61
CA TRP A 279 13.78 -6.09 18.98
C TRP A 279 14.12 -4.71 19.56
N LYS A 280 15.20 -4.63 20.35
CA LYS A 280 15.70 -3.35 20.87
C LYS A 280 15.92 -2.31 19.77
N TRP A 281 16.44 -2.71 18.61
CA TRP A 281 16.70 -1.80 17.51
C TRP A 281 15.42 -1.20 16.88
N VAL A 282 14.27 -1.88 16.97
CA VAL A 282 12.98 -1.32 16.52
C VAL A 282 12.52 -0.21 17.46
N ILE A 283 12.71 -0.41 18.77
CA ILE A 283 12.47 0.64 19.77
C ILE A 283 13.43 1.81 19.55
N ASP A 284 14.72 1.54 19.29
CA ASP A 284 15.71 2.58 18.96
C ASP A 284 15.33 3.35 17.70
N LEU A 285 14.81 2.67 16.67
CA LEU A 285 14.30 3.32 15.45
C LEU A 285 13.09 4.21 15.76
N LYS A 286 12.13 3.74 16.58
CA LYS A 286 11.01 4.56 17.04
C LYS A 286 11.48 5.80 17.80
N ASN A 287 12.47 5.66 18.69
CA ASN A 287 13.07 6.79 19.41
C ASN A 287 13.72 7.80 18.43
N LYS A 288 14.38 7.33 17.36
CA LYS A 288 14.93 8.24 16.33
C LYS A 288 13.85 9.05 15.61
N GLY A 289 12.64 8.51 15.50
CA GLY A 289 11.49 9.24 14.92
C GLY A 289 10.88 10.28 15.85
N VAL A 290 11.30 10.33 17.12
CA VAL A 290 10.89 11.36 18.07
C VAL A 290 11.70 12.63 17.81
N ILE A 291 11.00 13.72 17.51
CA ILE A 291 11.64 15.02 17.30
C ILE A 291 11.75 15.72 18.66
N ASP A 292 12.85 15.48 19.39
CA ASP A 292 13.14 16.23 20.61
C ASP A 292 13.73 17.61 20.24
N ARG A 293 12.99 18.69 20.52
CA ARG A 293 13.42 20.09 20.31
C ARG A 293 14.54 20.55 21.28
N LEU A 294 15.53 19.72 21.57
CA LEU A 294 16.66 20.04 22.45
C LEU A 294 18.03 19.70 21.82
N SER A 295 18.18 20.02 20.54
CA SER A 295 19.50 20.31 19.97
C SER A 295 19.50 21.76 19.49
N SER A 296 19.73 22.68 20.42
CA SER A 296 20.46 23.90 20.10
C SER A 296 21.81 23.48 19.53
N ASP A 297 22.25 24.12 18.46
CA ASP A 297 23.50 23.88 17.72
C ASP A 297 23.43 22.82 16.62
N GLN A 298 22.67 23.09 15.55
CA GLN A 298 23.24 23.06 14.20
C GLN A 298 22.68 24.24 13.39
N ASN A 299 23.62 25.09 12.97
CA ASN A 299 23.42 26.31 12.19
C ASN A 299 22.92 26.02 10.77
N ASN A 300 22.13 26.97 10.26
CA ASN A 300 22.23 27.54 8.91
C ASN A 300 22.73 26.63 7.78
N GLU A 301 21.85 25.77 7.26
CA GLU A 301 21.79 25.50 5.82
C GLU A 301 20.31 25.49 5.43
N GLU A 302 19.95 26.45 4.57
CA GLU A 302 18.70 26.63 3.83
C GLU A 302 17.55 25.66 4.16
N VAL A 303 16.77 26.01 5.18
CA VAL A 303 15.46 25.40 5.41
C VAL A 303 14.49 26.14 4.49
N GLU A 304 14.21 25.56 3.33
CA GLU A 304 13.03 25.92 2.55
C GLU A 304 11.80 25.84 3.45
N ASP A 305 11.01 26.91 3.40
CA ASP A 305 9.83 27.18 4.21
C ASP A 305 8.76 26.09 4.00
N GLU A 306 8.82 25.00 4.76
CA GLU A 306 7.74 24.00 4.82
C GLU A 306 6.59 24.51 5.69
N SER A 307 5.86 25.48 5.14
CA SER A 307 4.53 25.85 5.62
C SER A 307 3.57 24.69 5.39
N SER A 308 2.73 24.42 6.39
CA SER A 308 1.75 23.35 6.31
C SER A 308 0.34 23.89 6.56
N ALA A 309 -0.40 23.91 5.47
CA ALA A 309 -1.84 23.78 5.40
C ALA A 309 -2.07 23.10 4.06
N ALA A 310 -1.75 21.81 3.93
CA ALA A 310 -1.81 21.10 2.65
C ALA A 310 -1.98 19.58 2.87
N ASP A 311 -2.70 19.15 3.90
CA ASP A 311 -2.63 17.75 4.33
C ASP A 311 -3.25 16.78 3.30
N GLY A 312 -4.29 17.22 2.59
CA GLY A 312 -4.80 16.51 1.39
C GLY A 312 -3.78 16.48 0.25
N LEU A 313 -3.20 17.62 -0.13
CA LEU A 313 -2.23 17.69 -1.23
C LEU A 313 -0.86 17.05 -0.92
N LYS A 314 -0.47 16.94 0.34
CA LYS A 314 0.72 16.17 0.79
C LYS A 314 0.52 14.67 0.56
N LYS A 315 -0.70 14.16 0.75
CA LYS A 315 -1.07 12.78 0.40
C LYS A 315 -1.03 12.54 -1.11
N TYR A 316 -1.21 13.60 -1.91
CA TYR A 316 -1.24 13.54 -3.37
C TYR A 316 -0.17 14.45 -4.02
N PRO A 317 1.13 14.21 -3.80
CA PRO A 317 2.20 15.10 -4.28
C PRO A 317 2.24 15.22 -5.81
N ARG A 318 1.76 14.18 -6.50
CA ARG A 318 1.64 14.14 -7.96
C ARG A 318 0.56 15.08 -8.51
N ILE A 319 -0.44 15.45 -7.70
CA ILE A 319 -1.44 16.48 -8.03
C ILE A 319 -0.92 17.85 -7.58
N ALA A 320 -0.31 17.92 -6.39
CA ALA A 320 0.19 19.15 -5.82
C ALA A 320 1.29 19.82 -6.65
N ARG A 321 2.22 19.05 -7.19
CA ARG A 321 3.34 19.58 -7.97
C ARG A 321 2.89 20.29 -9.26
N PRO A 322 2.02 19.72 -10.11
CA PRO A 322 1.44 20.45 -11.24
C PRO A 322 0.67 21.70 -10.81
N LEU A 323 -0.15 21.65 -9.75
CA LEU A 323 -0.89 22.83 -9.28
C LEU A 323 0.04 23.95 -8.80
N ARG A 324 1.11 23.62 -8.06
CA ARG A 324 2.11 24.60 -7.64
C ARG A 324 2.81 25.24 -8.83
N ARG A 325 3.23 24.45 -9.82
CA ARG A 325 3.82 24.97 -11.06
C ARG A 325 2.86 25.89 -11.80
N ALA A 326 1.58 25.52 -11.88
CA ALA A 326 0.57 26.38 -12.50
C ALA A 326 0.48 27.74 -11.78
N GLN A 327 0.48 27.73 -10.45
CA GLN A 327 0.46 28.96 -9.65
C GLN A 327 1.73 29.79 -9.84
N GLU A 328 2.91 29.17 -9.88
CA GLU A 328 4.17 29.85 -10.17
C GLU A 328 4.12 30.54 -11.54
N TYR A 329 3.66 29.83 -12.58
CA TYR A 329 3.51 30.40 -13.93
C TYR A 329 2.51 31.56 -13.98
N LEU A 330 1.37 31.45 -13.27
CA LEU A 330 0.39 32.53 -13.20
C LEU A 330 0.95 33.76 -12.47
N SER A 331 1.59 33.56 -11.31
CA SER A 331 2.20 34.66 -10.56
C SER A 331 3.36 35.33 -11.31
N ASP A 332 4.09 34.60 -12.13
CA ASP A 332 5.10 35.20 -13.01
C ASP A 332 4.46 35.94 -14.20
N ALA A 333 3.37 35.41 -14.77
CA ALA A 333 2.63 36.09 -15.84
C ALA A 333 1.94 37.39 -15.34
N GLU A 334 1.48 37.42 -14.08
CA GLU A 334 0.89 38.61 -13.46
C GLU A 334 1.87 39.78 -13.35
N LYS A 335 3.17 39.49 -13.16
CA LYS A 335 4.24 40.49 -13.05
C LYS A 335 4.61 41.12 -14.40
N ILE A 336 4.17 40.54 -15.51
CA ILE A 336 4.48 41.05 -16.85
C ILE A 336 3.55 42.21 -17.18
N GLU A 337 4.11 43.39 -17.35
CA GLU A 337 3.45 44.53 -18.01
C GLU A 337 3.69 44.43 -19.52
N VAL A 338 2.63 44.18 -20.28
CA VAL A 338 2.72 43.96 -21.74
C VAL A 338 2.98 45.29 -22.46
N ASN A 339 4.26 45.62 -22.63
CA ASN A 339 4.71 46.87 -23.25
C ASN A 339 5.47 46.62 -24.58
N SER A 340 5.75 45.36 -24.92
CA SER A 340 6.44 44.95 -26.13
C SER A 340 5.93 43.60 -26.66
N SER A 341 6.23 43.30 -27.92
CA SER A 341 5.93 41.99 -28.53
C SER A 341 6.63 40.83 -27.82
N ASN A 342 7.76 41.08 -27.15
CA ASN A 342 8.47 40.06 -26.37
C ASN A 342 7.74 39.77 -25.04
N ASP A 343 7.19 40.80 -24.39
CA ASP A 343 6.39 40.65 -23.16
C ASP A 343 5.08 39.89 -23.44
N GLU A 344 4.47 40.15 -24.60
CA GLU A 344 3.28 39.44 -25.07
C GLU A 344 3.56 37.95 -25.31
N GLN A 345 4.67 37.63 -26.00
CA GLN A 345 5.09 36.24 -26.22
C GLN A 345 5.38 35.50 -24.92
N GLU A 346 6.03 36.16 -23.96
CA GLU A 346 6.34 35.56 -22.65
C GLU A 346 5.08 35.35 -21.81
N PHE A 347 4.14 36.30 -21.82
CA PHE A 347 2.83 36.16 -21.16
C PHE A 347 2.05 34.97 -21.73
N VAL A 348 1.97 34.84 -23.06
CA VAL A 348 1.30 33.71 -23.74
C VAL A 348 2.00 32.38 -23.39
N ARG A 349 3.33 32.36 -23.34
CA ARG A 349 4.10 31.17 -22.98
C ARG A 349 3.82 30.71 -21.56
N LEU A 350 3.89 31.61 -20.57
CA LEU A 350 3.61 31.29 -19.16
C LEU A 350 2.16 30.85 -18.95
N SER A 351 1.21 31.55 -19.57
CA SER A 351 -0.21 31.20 -19.54
C SER A 351 -0.47 29.81 -20.12
N GLY A 352 0.15 29.49 -21.26
CA GLY A 352 0.10 28.16 -21.87
C GLY A 352 0.68 27.07 -20.96
N LEU A 353 1.80 27.34 -20.29
CA LEU A 353 2.41 26.41 -19.33
C LEU A 353 1.53 26.20 -18.08
N ALA A 354 0.84 27.23 -17.60
CA ALA A 354 -0.14 27.10 -16.52
C ALA A 354 -1.28 26.15 -16.92
N VAL A 355 -1.81 26.28 -18.14
CA VAL A 355 -2.85 25.38 -18.66
C VAL A 355 -2.36 23.94 -18.82
N VAL A 356 -1.13 23.73 -19.31
CA VAL A 356 -0.50 22.40 -19.35
C VAL A 356 -0.45 21.78 -17.95
N ALA A 357 -0.08 22.58 -16.94
CA ALA A 357 0.02 22.12 -15.56
C ALA A 357 -1.36 21.83 -14.92
N PHE A 358 -2.40 22.60 -15.23
CA PHE A 358 -3.79 22.28 -14.84
C PHE A 358 -4.28 20.97 -15.47
N TYR A 359 -4.03 20.79 -16.76
CA TYR A 359 -4.39 19.54 -17.47
C TYR A 359 -3.70 18.32 -16.84
N GLU A 360 -2.41 18.46 -16.51
CA GLU A 360 -1.64 17.43 -15.82
C GLU A 360 -2.19 17.12 -14.41
N ALA A 361 -2.61 18.14 -13.66
CA ALA A 361 -3.20 17.96 -12.32
C ALA A 361 -4.49 17.13 -12.37
N ILE A 362 -5.37 17.42 -13.33
CA ILE A 362 -6.61 16.65 -13.56
C ILE A 362 -6.29 15.22 -13.98
N GLU A 363 -5.29 15.03 -14.84
CA GLU A 363 -4.86 13.69 -15.26
C GLU A 363 -4.40 12.86 -14.05
N TRP A 364 -3.62 13.46 -13.14
CA TRP A 364 -3.22 12.79 -11.90
C TRP A 364 -4.41 12.47 -11.01
N ALA A 365 -5.38 13.37 -10.87
CA ALA A 365 -6.61 13.09 -10.12
C ALA A 365 -7.36 11.87 -10.70
N LEU A 366 -7.51 11.81 -12.03
CA LEU A 366 -8.14 10.67 -12.70
C LEU A 366 -7.35 9.36 -12.54
N ARG A 367 -6.00 9.41 -12.50
CA ARG A 367 -5.18 8.22 -12.21
C ARG A 367 -5.51 7.61 -10.84
N PHE A 368 -5.72 8.44 -9.82
CA PHE A 368 -6.18 7.96 -8.50
C PHE A 368 -7.59 7.36 -8.58
N VAL A 369 -8.53 8.05 -9.22
CA VAL A 369 -9.92 7.56 -9.37
C VAL A 369 -9.95 6.20 -10.08
N VAL A 370 -9.24 6.04 -11.20
CA VAL A 370 -9.18 4.78 -11.96
C VAL A 370 -8.45 3.68 -11.20
N SER A 371 -7.40 4.02 -10.44
CA SER A 371 -6.69 3.08 -9.57
C SER A 371 -7.60 2.49 -8.49
N ASP A 372 -8.43 3.33 -7.88
CA ASP A 372 -9.31 2.93 -6.78
C ASP A 372 -10.62 2.28 -7.30
N ASN A 373 -10.98 2.52 -8.56
CA ASN A 373 -12.19 2.00 -9.21
C ASN A 373 -11.88 1.21 -10.51
N PRO A 374 -11.24 0.03 -10.43
CA PRO A 374 -10.80 -0.72 -11.61
C PRO A 374 -11.98 -1.35 -12.38
N VAL A 375 -12.00 -1.16 -13.70
CA VAL A 375 -13.06 -1.67 -14.60
C VAL A 375 -12.55 -2.68 -15.65
N ILE A 376 -12.13 -3.86 -15.19
CA ILE A 376 -11.46 -4.89 -16.03
C ILE A 376 -12.29 -5.29 -17.25
N HIS A 377 -13.62 -5.42 -17.12
CA HIS A 377 -14.49 -5.81 -18.23
C HIS A 377 -14.55 -4.73 -19.32
N TRP A 378 -14.70 -3.46 -18.92
CA TRP A 378 -14.74 -2.32 -19.84
C TRP A 378 -13.39 -2.08 -20.50
N GLU A 379 -12.30 -2.23 -19.77
CA GLU A 379 -10.95 -2.16 -20.31
C GLU A 379 -10.73 -3.17 -21.44
N ARG A 380 -11.15 -4.43 -21.24
CA ARG A 380 -11.06 -5.47 -22.29
C ARG A 380 -11.92 -5.10 -23.50
N LEU A 381 -13.14 -4.64 -23.27
CA LEU A 381 -14.06 -4.25 -24.34
C LEU A 381 -13.46 -3.10 -25.16
N PHE A 382 -13.09 -1.99 -24.52
CA PHE A 382 -12.53 -0.82 -25.20
C PHE A 382 -11.18 -1.09 -25.87
N SER A 383 -10.43 -2.08 -25.38
CA SER A 383 -9.19 -2.57 -26.00
C SER A 383 -9.41 -3.46 -27.22
N SER A 384 -10.64 -3.92 -27.47
CA SER A 384 -10.97 -4.88 -28.53
C SER A 384 -11.84 -4.31 -29.66
N GLN A 385 -12.41 -3.12 -29.48
CA GLN A 385 -13.35 -2.50 -30.42
C GLN A 385 -12.75 -1.27 -31.10
N SER A 386 -13.40 -0.70 -32.10
CA SER A 386 -12.92 0.54 -32.73
C SER A 386 -13.12 1.78 -31.84
N TYR A 387 -12.34 2.83 -32.09
CA TYR A 387 -12.49 4.10 -31.36
C TYR A 387 -13.88 4.75 -31.55
N ARG A 388 -14.58 4.44 -32.66
CA ARG A 388 -15.94 4.91 -32.95
C ARG A 388 -16.99 4.17 -32.12
N GLU A 389 -16.79 2.88 -31.88
CA GLU A 389 -17.67 2.09 -31.00
C GLU A 389 -17.47 2.50 -29.55
N ASN A 390 -16.23 2.73 -29.13
CA ASN A 390 -15.91 3.27 -27.81
C ASN A 390 -16.61 4.62 -27.58
N ASP A 391 -16.53 5.55 -28.53
CA ASP A 391 -17.21 6.86 -28.47
C ASP A 391 -18.72 6.72 -28.26
N LYS A 392 -19.40 5.85 -29.01
CA LYS A 392 -20.84 5.61 -28.84
C LYS A 392 -21.20 5.16 -27.42
N ILE A 393 -20.43 4.21 -26.88
CA ILE A 393 -20.66 3.67 -25.54
C ILE A 393 -20.37 4.74 -24.48
N LEU A 394 -19.24 5.42 -24.58
CA LEU A 394 -18.79 6.41 -23.61
C LEU A 394 -19.71 7.63 -23.57
N ARG A 395 -20.21 8.10 -24.72
CA ARG A 395 -21.23 9.15 -24.78
C ARG A 395 -22.50 8.74 -24.06
N SER A 396 -23.00 7.53 -24.33
CA SER A 396 -24.17 7.00 -23.64
C SER A 396 -23.98 6.94 -22.12
N PHE A 397 -22.79 6.54 -21.66
CA PHE A 397 -22.49 6.47 -20.23
C PHE A 397 -22.38 7.85 -19.60
N ALA A 398 -21.63 8.76 -20.22
CA ALA A 398 -21.48 10.13 -19.74
C ALA A 398 -22.85 10.83 -19.61
N THR A 399 -23.74 10.69 -20.59
CA THR A 399 -25.11 11.23 -20.52
C THR A 399 -25.92 10.61 -19.39
N LYS A 400 -25.81 9.29 -19.17
CA LYS A 400 -26.54 8.62 -18.07
C LYS A 400 -26.05 9.02 -16.68
N ILE A 401 -24.76 9.33 -16.54
CA ILE A 401 -24.16 9.83 -15.30
C ILE A 401 -24.60 11.27 -15.02
N GLY A 402 -24.92 12.04 -16.06
CA GLY A 402 -25.40 13.42 -15.94
C GLY A 402 -24.48 14.49 -16.55
N PHE A 403 -23.47 14.08 -17.33
CA PHE A 403 -22.60 15.04 -18.02
C PHE A 403 -23.23 15.60 -19.30
N ASP A 404 -22.86 16.84 -19.63
CA ASP A 404 -23.22 17.49 -20.88
C ASP A 404 -22.33 16.96 -22.01
N VAL A 405 -22.92 16.14 -22.88
CA VAL A 405 -22.20 15.47 -23.97
C VAL A 405 -22.53 16.15 -25.30
N SER A 406 -21.81 17.23 -25.59
CA SER A 406 -21.90 17.96 -26.86
C SER A 406 -21.00 17.34 -27.96
N ASP A 407 -20.98 17.94 -29.14
CA ASP A 407 -20.04 17.56 -30.20
C ASP A 407 -18.59 18.01 -29.92
N SER A 408 -18.38 19.06 -29.11
CA SER A 408 -17.02 19.55 -28.80
C SER A 408 -16.20 18.50 -28.02
N VAL A 409 -16.83 17.68 -27.18
CA VAL A 409 -16.15 16.64 -26.40
C VAL A 409 -15.90 15.34 -27.18
N LYS A 410 -16.20 15.30 -28.49
CA LYS A 410 -16.03 14.11 -29.34
C LYS A 410 -14.61 13.61 -29.38
N ALA A 411 -13.67 14.53 -29.53
CA ALA A 411 -12.25 14.17 -29.54
C ALA A 411 -11.87 13.49 -28.23
N LEU A 412 -12.39 13.94 -27.08
CA LEU A 412 -12.08 13.40 -25.76
C LEU A 412 -12.60 11.98 -25.55
N LEU A 413 -13.77 11.63 -26.09
CA LEU A 413 -14.41 10.31 -25.94
C LEU A 413 -14.02 9.30 -27.04
N GLN A 414 -13.39 9.74 -28.13
CA GLN A 414 -12.87 8.87 -29.19
C GLN A 414 -11.54 8.20 -28.81
N VAL A 415 -11.62 7.21 -27.91
CA VAL A 415 -10.43 6.54 -27.38
C VAL A 415 -10.02 5.36 -28.23
N LYS A 416 -8.80 5.40 -28.78
CA LYS A 416 -8.21 4.29 -29.54
C LYS A 416 -7.90 3.09 -28.62
N PRO A 417 -8.07 1.84 -29.10
CA PRO A 417 -7.79 0.63 -28.30
C PRO A 417 -6.35 0.55 -27.81
N GLY A 418 -5.41 1.00 -28.62
CA GLY A 418 -4.00 1.09 -28.24
C GLY A 418 -3.77 1.96 -27.02
N LYS A 419 -4.54 3.05 -26.86
CA LYS A 419 -4.45 3.93 -25.69
C LYS A 419 -5.00 3.28 -24.42
N ILE A 420 -6.05 2.47 -24.53
CA ILE A 420 -6.54 1.67 -23.38
C ILE A 420 -5.49 0.64 -22.96
N ARG A 421 -4.90 -0.09 -23.93
CA ARG A 421 -3.82 -1.07 -23.66
C ARG A 421 -2.55 -0.44 -23.10
N ALA A 422 -2.30 0.82 -23.42
CA ALA A 422 -1.16 1.58 -22.91
C ALA A 422 -1.30 1.90 -21.41
N VAL A 423 -2.53 2.07 -20.88
CA VAL A 423 -2.78 2.28 -19.44
C VAL A 423 -2.27 1.10 -18.62
N ASP A 424 -2.48 -0.13 -19.10
CA ASP A 424 -1.94 -1.35 -18.48
C ASP A 424 -0.40 -1.35 -18.39
N ARG A 425 0.29 -0.51 -19.15
CA ARG A 425 1.76 -0.38 -19.15
C ARG A 425 2.23 0.89 -18.41
N GLY A 426 1.34 1.58 -17.70
CA GLY A 426 1.63 2.83 -17.00
C GLY A 426 1.68 4.07 -17.87
N VAL A 427 1.42 3.91 -19.18
CA VAL A 427 1.26 5.03 -20.12
C VAL A 427 -0.19 5.46 -20.04
N SER A 428 -0.47 6.38 -19.13
CA SER A 428 -1.80 6.98 -19.02
C SER A 428 -1.83 8.33 -19.70
N GLU A 429 -2.92 8.58 -20.41
CA GLU A 429 -3.29 9.87 -20.99
C GLU A 429 -4.71 10.20 -20.53
N MET A 430 -5.09 11.47 -20.55
CA MET A 430 -6.44 11.93 -20.19
C MET A 430 -7.58 11.10 -20.82
N GLN A 431 -7.54 10.86 -22.13
CA GLN A 431 -8.61 10.15 -22.86
C GLN A 431 -8.91 8.75 -22.30
N PRO A 432 -7.95 7.82 -22.22
CA PRO A 432 -8.22 6.49 -21.68
C PRO A 432 -8.54 6.52 -20.18
N LEU A 433 -7.98 7.43 -19.39
CA LEU A 433 -8.33 7.57 -17.97
C LEU A 433 -9.80 7.98 -17.79
N LEU A 434 -10.24 8.99 -18.54
CA LEU A 434 -11.62 9.46 -18.52
C LEU A 434 -12.59 8.37 -18.99
N ALA A 435 -12.25 7.62 -20.04
CA ALA A 435 -13.06 6.51 -20.52
C ALA A 435 -13.27 5.43 -19.43
N LEU A 436 -12.20 5.05 -18.73
CA LEU A 436 -12.27 4.07 -17.65
C LEU A 436 -13.03 4.62 -16.44
N ALA A 437 -12.83 5.89 -16.09
CA ALA A 437 -13.56 6.54 -14.99
C ALA A 437 -15.08 6.63 -15.28
N ILE A 438 -15.47 7.04 -16.49
CA ILE A 438 -16.88 7.07 -16.94
C ILE A 438 -17.50 5.67 -16.87
N ALA A 439 -16.78 4.66 -17.35
CA ALA A 439 -17.24 3.28 -17.30
C ALA A 439 -17.28 2.70 -15.87
N GLY A 440 -16.52 3.25 -14.93
CA GLY A 440 -16.63 2.94 -13.50
C GLY A 440 -17.90 3.54 -12.90
N ALA A 441 -18.14 4.82 -13.18
CA ALA A 441 -19.24 5.57 -12.61
C ALA A 441 -20.63 4.99 -12.92
N ILE A 442 -20.82 4.39 -14.10
CA ILE A 442 -22.12 3.79 -14.49
C ILE A 442 -22.52 2.60 -13.59
N ASN A 443 -21.53 1.90 -13.00
CA ASN A 443 -21.75 0.70 -12.20
C ASN A 443 -21.79 0.99 -10.70
N TYR A 444 -21.32 2.16 -10.26
CA TYR A 444 -21.10 2.47 -8.85
C TYR A 444 -21.66 3.86 -8.51
N PRO A 445 -22.81 3.96 -7.82
CA PRO A 445 -23.40 5.25 -7.47
C PRO A 445 -22.47 6.18 -6.68
N ASN A 446 -21.65 5.61 -5.78
CA ASN A 446 -20.70 6.36 -4.96
C ASN A 446 -19.39 6.72 -5.69
N HIS A 447 -19.30 6.46 -7.00
CA HIS A 447 -18.11 6.80 -7.78
C HIS A 447 -17.94 8.32 -7.86
N PRO A 448 -16.71 8.88 -7.74
CA PRO A 448 -16.50 10.33 -7.69
C PRO A 448 -17.08 11.09 -8.89
N LEU A 449 -17.08 10.49 -10.08
CA LEU A 449 -17.67 11.11 -11.29
C LEU A 449 -19.19 11.34 -11.20
N ASN A 450 -19.93 10.55 -10.42
CA ASN A 450 -21.36 10.82 -10.23
C ASN A 450 -21.58 12.12 -9.43
N HIS A 451 -20.73 12.37 -8.43
CA HIS A 451 -20.75 13.62 -7.68
C HIS A 451 -20.30 14.79 -8.55
N LEU A 452 -19.20 14.62 -9.30
CA LEU A 452 -18.73 15.63 -10.24
C LEU A 452 -19.77 16.01 -11.29
N ALA A 453 -20.56 15.07 -11.80
CA ALA A 453 -21.62 15.36 -12.77
C ALA A 453 -22.74 16.23 -12.19
N ILE A 454 -22.99 16.13 -10.87
CA ILE A 454 -23.98 16.96 -10.17
C ILE A 454 -23.43 18.39 -9.96
N GLU A 455 -22.15 18.51 -9.60
CA GLU A 455 -21.51 19.81 -9.31
C GLU A 455 -21.09 20.58 -10.57
N ASP A 456 -20.64 19.87 -11.60
CA ASP A 456 -20.17 20.43 -12.87
C ASP A 456 -20.48 19.46 -14.03
N SER A 457 -21.73 19.47 -14.51
CA SER A 457 -22.16 18.70 -15.69
C SER A 457 -21.34 19.04 -16.95
N GLY A 458 -20.81 20.26 -17.03
CA GLY A 458 -20.01 20.77 -18.15
C GLY A 458 -18.51 20.46 -18.08
N CYS A 459 -18.04 19.68 -17.09
CA CYS A 459 -16.62 19.45 -16.86
C CYS A 459 -15.88 18.82 -18.07
N LEU A 460 -16.58 17.98 -18.86
CA LEU A 460 -15.99 17.37 -20.06
C LEU A 460 -15.61 18.42 -21.11
N SER A 461 -16.45 19.44 -21.27
CA SER A 461 -16.17 20.56 -22.18
C SER A 461 -15.01 21.40 -21.67
N PHE A 462 -14.90 21.57 -20.35
CA PHE A 462 -13.77 22.26 -19.72
C PHE A 462 -12.45 21.51 -19.93
N ILE A 463 -12.42 20.20 -19.70
CA ILE A 463 -11.22 19.36 -19.96
C ILE A 463 -10.83 19.45 -21.45
N ASN A 464 -11.80 19.49 -22.36
CA ASN A 464 -11.52 19.65 -23.79
C ASN A 464 -10.93 21.04 -24.11
N ALA A 465 -11.42 22.12 -23.49
CA ALA A 465 -10.84 23.46 -23.66
C ALA A 465 -9.38 23.53 -23.20
N LEU A 466 -9.06 22.93 -22.05
CA LEU A 466 -7.66 22.82 -21.59
C LEU A 466 -6.80 22.02 -22.58
N LYS A 467 -7.36 20.98 -23.22
CA LYS A 467 -6.66 20.16 -24.21
C LYS A 467 -6.27 20.97 -25.46
N GLU A 468 -7.17 21.82 -25.95
CA GLU A 468 -6.94 22.63 -27.16
C GLU A 468 -5.78 23.61 -26.99
N VAL A 469 -5.56 24.12 -25.78
CA VAL A 469 -4.39 24.94 -25.43
C VAL A 469 -3.15 24.08 -25.20
N ARG A 470 -3.29 22.95 -24.50
CA ARG A 470 -2.16 22.08 -24.11
C ARG A 470 -1.42 21.48 -25.30
N ASP A 471 -2.15 21.04 -26.33
CA ASP A 471 -1.56 20.29 -27.45
C ASP A 471 -0.54 21.14 -28.24
N PRO A 472 -0.85 22.37 -28.70
CA PRO A 472 0.13 23.25 -29.35
C PRO A 472 1.35 23.57 -28.48
N VAL A 473 1.14 23.93 -27.20
CA VAL A 473 2.22 24.26 -26.25
C VAL A 473 3.17 23.08 -26.05
N SER A 474 2.63 21.86 -25.94
CA SER A 474 3.43 20.65 -25.77
C SER A 474 4.25 20.28 -27.01
N HIS A 475 3.87 20.79 -28.18
CA HIS A 475 4.60 20.62 -29.44
C HIS A 475 5.53 21.81 -29.76
N GLY A 476 5.71 22.74 -28.81
CA GLY A 476 6.59 23.90 -28.97
C GLY A 476 6.06 24.95 -29.96
N SER A 477 4.76 24.90 -30.26
CA SER A 477 4.07 25.86 -31.12
C SER A 477 3.37 26.93 -30.28
N SER A 478 3.26 28.15 -30.80
CA SER A 478 2.44 29.20 -30.19
C SER A 478 0.96 28.82 -30.25
N THR A 479 0.21 29.12 -29.19
CA THR A 479 -1.25 28.97 -29.18
C THR A 479 -1.91 30.16 -29.86
N ASP A 480 -2.80 29.92 -30.82
CA ASP A 480 -3.67 30.96 -31.40
C ASP A 480 -4.80 31.41 -30.45
N VAL A 481 -4.78 30.93 -29.20
CA VAL A 481 -5.79 31.22 -28.17
C VAL A 481 -5.27 32.32 -27.26
N GLU A 482 -5.83 33.53 -27.38
CA GLU A 482 -5.61 34.60 -26.40
C GLU A 482 -6.35 34.28 -25.10
N LEU A 483 -5.60 34.11 -24.01
CA LEU A 483 -6.14 33.83 -22.68
C LEU A 483 -6.06 35.10 -21.82
N SER A 484 -7.21 35.64 -21.43
CA SER A 484 -7.27 36.76 -20.49
C SER A 484 -6.92 36.31 -19.07
N ARG A 485 -6.52 37.26 -18.21
CA ARG A 485 -6.22 36.98 -16.80
C ARG A 485 -7.43 36.40 -16.07
N GLU A 486 -8.62 36.94 -16.33
CA GLU A 486 -9.88 36.45 -15.75
C GLU A 486 -10.20 35.01 -16.20
N THR A 487 -9.86 34.68 -17.45
CA THR A 487 -10.03 33.32 -17.98
C THR A 487 -9.12 32.34 -17.26
N LEU A 488 -7.86 32.72 -17.00
CA LEU A 488 -6.88 31.90 -16.30
C LEU A 488 -7.25 31.69 -14.83
N GLU A 489 -7.74 32.72 -14.14
CA GLU A 489 -8.28 32.60 -12.78
C GLU A 489 -9.49 31.65 -12.76
N GLY A 490 -10.41 31.79 -13.72
CA GLY A 490 -11.54 30.88 -13.87
C GLY A 490 -11.10 29.42 -14.12
N TYR A 491 -10.03 29.22 -14.90
CA TYR A 491 -9.46 27.89 -15.13
C TYR A 491 -8.83 27.30 -13.88
N ARG A 492 -8.09 28.10 -13.09
CA ARG A 492 -7.52 27.69 -11.81
C ARG A 492 -8.62 27.23 -10.85
N ASP A 493 -9.64 28.06 -10.66
CA ASP A 493 -10.69 27.82 -9.68
C ASP A 493 -11.57 26.62 -10.07
N ARG A 494 -11.89 26.49 -11.36
CA ARG A 494 -12.63 25.33 -11.87
C ARG A 494 -11.81 24.04 -11.82
N THR A 495 -10.51 24.09 -12.13
CA THR A 495 -9.59 22.94 -11.99
C THR A 495 -9.53 22.45 -10.54
N THR A 496 -9.41 23.39 -9.60
CA THR A 496 -9.34 23.08 -8.17
C THR A 496 -10.63 22.40 -7.70
N ARG A 497 -11.81 22.98 -8.02
CA ARG A 497 -13.11 22.37 -7.69
C ARG A 497 -13.30 20.99 -8.31
N LEU A 498 -12.90 20.81 -9.57
CA LEU A 498 -12.98 19.51 -10.25
C LEU A 498 -12.13 18.46 -9.51
N ILE A 499 -10.89 18.79 -9.14
CA ILE A 499 -10.00 17.88 -8.40
C ILE A 499 -10.58 17.54 -7.02
N GLN A 500 -11.16 18.51 -6.32
CA GLN A 500 -11.80 18.29 -5.01
C GLN A 500 -13.01 17.37 -5.12
N SER A 501 -13.83 17.52 -6.16
CA SER A 501 -14.98 16.64 -6.42
C SER A 501 -14.53 15.20 -6.73
N LEU A 502 -13.41 15.04 -7.45
CA LEU A 502 -12.81 13.73 -7.73
C LEU A 502 -12.12 13.11 -6.51
N ILE A 503 -11.52 13.93 -5.65
CA ILE A 503 -10.75 13.52 -4.47
C ILE A 503 -11.17 14.41 -3.28
N PRO A 504 -12.26 14.04 -2.57
CA PRO A 504 -12.81 14.83 -1.47
C PRO A 504 -11.85 15.04 -0.29
N ASP A 505 -10.81 14.20 -0.18
CA ASP A 505 -9.72 14.35 0.80
C ASP A 505 -8.92 15.66 0.63
N ILE A 506 -9.06 16.36 -0.50
CA ILE A 506 -8.41 17.65 -0.78
C ILE A 506 -9.41 18.76 -0.44
N THR A 507 -9.19 19.53 0.64
CA THR A 507 -10.08 20.62 1.09
C THR A 507 -9.59 22.03 0.70
N GLU A 508 -10.49 23.01 0.70
CA GLU A 508 -10.25 24.44 0.36
C GLU A 508 -9.22 25.13 1.28
N ASP A 509 -9.20 24.77 2.58
CA ASP A 509 -8.29 25.32 3.60
C ASP A 509 -6.81 24.96 3.39
N ALA A 510 -6.49 24.22 2.32
CA ALA A 510 -5.12 23.91 1.90
C ALA A 510 -4.32 25.14 1.40
N TYR A 511 -4.87 26.35 1.53
CA TYR A 511 -4.21 27.61 1.18
C TYR A 511 -3.99 28.54 2.38
N THR A 512 -4.57 28.28 3.56
CA THR A 512 -4.51 29.20 4.73
C THR A 512 -4.40 28.49 6.09
N ALA A 513 -3.16 28.29 6.55
CA ALA A 513 -2.64 28.13 7.93
C ALA A 513 -3.42 27.34 9.03
N LYS A 514 -2.74 26.35 9.66
CA LYS A 514 -2.49 26.20 11.13
C LYS A 514 -1.98 24.78 11.47
N THR A 515 -0.69 24.60 11.76
CA THR A 515 -0.07 23.25 11.81
C THR A 515 0.79 22.91 13.02
N LYS A 516 0.65 23.69 14.09
CA LYS A 516 1.43 23.45 15.30
C LYS A 516 0.81 22.41 16.23
N GLN A 517 -0.52 22.27 16.25
CA GLN A 517 -1.23 21.48 17.26
C GLN A 517 -1.30 19.98 16.94
N GLU A 518 -1.46 19.59 15.68
CA GLU A 518 -1.54 18.18 15.24
C GLU A 518 -0.19 17.46 15.40
N ARG A 519 0.91 18.08 14.96
CA ARG A 519 2.26 17.52 15.11
C ARG A 519 2.63 17.24 16.57
N ASP A 520 2.16 18.06 17.50
CA ASP A 520 2.42 17.87 18.93
C ASP A 520 1.61 16.69 19.51
N ILE A 521 0.36 16.48 19.07
CA ILE A 521 -0.47 15.32 19.48
C ILE A 521 0.16 14.00 19.00
N ASP A 522 0.67 13.98 17.77
CA ASP A 522 1.27 12.78 17.18
C ASP A 522 2.58 12.38 17.87
N GLN A 523 3.41 13.37 18.23
CA GLN A 523 4.62 13.13 19.01
C GLN A 523 4.31 12.58 20.41
N VAL A 524 3.23 13.06 21.05
CA VAL A 524 2.75 12.53 22.33
C VAL A 524 2.33 11.06 22.19
N ARG A 525 1.60 10.71 21.13
CA ARG A 525 1.18 9.32 20.86
C ARG A 525 2.38 8.41 20.56
N LEU A 526 3.35 8.85 19.76
CA LEU A 526 4.58 8.10 19.49
C LEU A 526 5.39 7.84 20.77
N LYS A 527 5.57 8.88 21.62
CA LYS A 527 6.26 8.75 22.92
C LYS A 527 5.55 7.74 23.84
N ALA A 528 4.21 7.81 23.92
CA ALA A 528 3.43 6.83 24.67
C ALA A 528 3.58 5.41 24.13
N ARG A 529 3.57 5.22 22.81
CA ARG A 529 3.78 3.89 22.20
C ARG A 529 5.16 3.33 22.51
N ILE A 530 6.21 4.16 22.48
CA ILE A 530 7.56 3.76 22.84
C ILE A 530 7.65 3.32 24.32
N GLU A 531 6.99 4.04 25.23
CA GLU A 531 6.94 3.68 26.65
C GLU A 531 6.22 2.34 26.89
N LEU A 532 5.12 2.11 26.17
CA LEU A 532 4.42 0.82 26.19
C LEU A 532 5.32 -0.30 25.67
N ASP A 533 5.99 -0.12 24.53
CA ASP A 533 6.89 -1.13 23.97
C ASP A 533 8.04 -1.44 24.93
N LYS A 534 8.54 -0.45 25.69
CA LYS A 534 9.58 -0.65 26.72
C LYS A 534 9.08 -1.36 27.97
N SER A 535 7.84 -1.10 28.40
CA SER A 535 7.28 -1.61 29.66
C SER A 535 6.64 -3.00 29.50
N LEU A 536 5.89 -3.20 28.43
CA LEU A 536 5.14 -4.42 28.15
C LEU A 536 5.83 -5.34 27.14
N GLY A 537 6.76 -4.81 26.34
CA GLY A 537 7.35 -5.53 25.21
C GLY A 537 6.60 -5.24 23.91
N LEU A 538 7.35 -5.10 22.82
CA LEU A 538 6.84 -4.83 21.47
C LEU A 538 5.89 -5.94 21.01
N GLY A 539 6.26 -7.21 21.26
CA GLY A 539 5.46 -8.37 20.88
C GLY A 539 4.09 -8.38 21.55
N PHE A 540 4.06 -8.10 22.86
CA PHE A 540 2.82 -8.02 23.63
C PHE A 540 1.91 -6.88 23.16
N VAL A 541 2.47 -5.67 23.03
CA VAL A 541 1.70 -4.48 22.60
C VAL A 541 1.11 -4.65 21.21
N GLN A 542 1.79 -5.37 20.32
CA GLN A 542 1.28 -5.70 18.99
C GLN A 542 0.21 -6.81 19.02
N ALA A 543 0.31 -7.76 19.94
CA ALA A 543 -0.61 -8.90 20.02
C ALA A 543 -1.99 -8.51 20.59
N VAL A 544 -2.05 -7.56 21.52
CA VAL A 544 -3.32 -7.12 22.13
C VAL A 544 -4.27 -6.47 21.13
N SER A 545 -5.57 -6.60 21.37
CA SER A 545 -6.62 -6.01 20.56
C SER A 545 -6.47 -4.48 20.36
N PRO A 546 -6.92 -3.92 19.21
CA PRO A 546 -6.83 -2.47 18.96
C PRO A 546 -7.48 -1.61 20.04
N SER A 547 -8.60 -2.06 20.60
CA SER A 547 -9.30 -1.35 21.68
C SER A 547 -8.50 -1.32 22.98
N LEU A 548 -7.90 -2.44 23.38
CA LEU A 548 -7.03 -2.51 24.56
C LEU A 548 -5.77 -1.64 24.36
N ARG A 549 -5.17 -1.71 23.17
CA ARG A 549 -4.02 -0.89 22.80
C ARG A 549 -4.30 0.61 22.90
N GLU A 550 -5.48 1.06 22.46
CA GLU A 550 -5.86 2.47 22.55
C GLU A 550 -5.99 2.94 24.01
N GLU A 551 -6.60 2.13 24.88
CA GLU A 551 -6.70 2.47 26.31
C GLU A 551 -5.32 2.49 27.00
N LEU A 552 -4.41 1.57 26.62
CA LEU A 552 -3.02 1.57 27.07
C LEU A 552 -2.28 2.85 26.63
N VAL A 553 -2.49 3.32 25.40
CA VAL A 553 -1.92 4.57 24.90
C VAL A 553 -2.47 5.76 25.69
N LYS A 554 -3.79 5.84 25.90
CA LYS A 554 -4.43 6.92 26.65
C LYS A 554 -3.90 7.04 28.08
N VAL A 555 -3.81 5.94 28.83
CA VAL A 555 -3.32 5.98 30.21
C VAL A 555 -1.85 6.40 30.27
N THR A 556 -1.07 5.99 29.28
CA THR A 556 0.35 6.33 29.18
C THR A 556 0.53 7.83 28.88
N ILE A 557 -0.27 8.39 27.97
CA ILE A 557 -0.30 9.84 27.70
C ILE A 557 -0.66 10.63 28.96
N LEU A 558 -1.70 10.23 29.69
CA LEU A 558 -2.07 10.88 30.95
C LEU A 558 -0.92 10.81 31.96
N SER A 559 -0.19 9.71 32.00
CA SER A 559 0.93 9.51 32.91
C SER A 559 2.16 10.37 32.62
N GLN A 560 2.27 10.95 31.43
CA GLN A 560 3.36 11.87 31.06
C GLN A 560 3.16 13.30 31.59
N SER A 561 1.96 13.62 32.10
CA SER A 561 1.66 14.96 32.62
C SER A 561 2.22 15.16 34.02
N LYS A 562 3.00 16.23 34.23
CA LYS A 562 3.55 16.58 35.56
C LYS A 562 2.48 16.97 36.59
N LYS A 563 1.29 17.37 36.14
CA LYS A 563 0.12 17.70 36.96
C LYS A 563 -1.13 17.18 36.26
N LEU A 564 -2.05 16.60 37.04
CA LEU A 564 -3.34 16.14 36.54
C LEU A 564 -4.46 16.89 37.27
N SER A 565 -5.44 17.38 36.52
CA SER A 565 -6.69 17.88 37.10
C SER A 565 -7.49 16.73 37.72
N GLU A 566 -8.45 17.05 38.59
CA GLU A 566 -9.31 16.03 39.21
C GLU A 566 -10.11 15.23 38.17
N GLU A 567 -10.52 15.87 37.07
CA GLU A 567 -11.15 15.20 35.93
C GLU A 567 -10.18 14.25 35.22
N GLN A 568 -8.92 14.66 35.04
CA GLN A 568 -7.90 13.80 34.43
C GLN A 568 -7.52 12.62 35.32
N LYS A 569 -7.46 12.81 36.66
CA LYS A 569 -7.27 11.71 37.61
C LYS A 569 -8.41 10.71 37.58
N LYS A 570 -9.66 11.20 37.52
CA LYS A 570 -10.85 10.36 37.35
C LYS A 570 -10.79 9.58 36.03
N LEU A 571 -10.45 10.24 34.93
CA LEU A 571 -10.27 9.61 33.63
C LEU A 571 -9.18 8.52 33.69
N TYR A 572 -8.05 8.80 34.35
CA TYR A 572 -6.95 7.85 34.54
C TYR A 572 -7.43 6.53 35.18
N VAL A 573 -8.15 6.63 36.31
CA VAL A 573 -8.72 5.46 37.01
C VAL A 573 -9.72 4.71 36.11
N PHE A 574 -10.57 5.44 35.38
CA PHE A 574 -11.54 4.83 34.48
C PHE A 574 -10.87 4.08 33.33
N THR A 575 -9.80 4.64 32.77
CA THR A 575 -8.98 4.01 31.74
C THR A 575 -8.30 2.75 32.29
N LEU A 576 -7.71 2.78 33.51
CA LEU A 576 -7.14 1.57 34.14
C LEU A 576 -8.18 0.47 34.34
N ALA A 577 -9.37 0.81 34.84
CA ALA A 577 -10.45 -0.15 34.99
C ALA A 577 -10.92 -0.72 33.63
N SER A 578 -10.88 0.10 32.58
CA SER A 578 -11.21 -0.32 31.21
C SER A 578 -10.15 -1.26 30.63
N ILE A 579 -8.86 -0.98 30.86
CA ILE A 579 -7.73 -1.86 30.50
C ILE A 579 -7.91 -3.24 31.12
N MET A 580 -8.14 -3.31 32.44
CA MET A 580 -8.34 -4.59 33.12
C MET A 580 -9.58 -5.32 32.60
N GLN A 581 -10.67 -4.59 32.34
CA GLN A 581 -11.92 -5.17 31.83
C GLN A 581 -11.72 -5.78 30.43
N LEU A 582 -11.05 -5.05 29.53
CA LEU A 582 -10.76 -5.51 28.17
C LEU A 582 -9.79 -6.68 28.17
N SER A 583 -8.78 -6.67 29.03
CA SER A 583 -7.80 -7.76 29.14
C SER A 583 -8.45 -9.06 29.62
N LEU A 584 -9.31 -8.99 30.64
CA LEU A 584 -10.07 -10.15 31.12
C LEU A 584 -11.06 -10.67 30.09
N LEU A 585 -11.70 -9.78 29.33
CA LEU A 585 -12.56 -10.17 28.21
C LEU A 585 -11.74 -10.89 27.12
N GLU A 586 -10.55 -10.38 26.80
CA GLU A 586 -9.71 -10.88 25.71
C GLU A 586 -9.27 -12.33 25.92
N VAL A 587 -8.91 -12.71 27.15
CA VAL A 587 -8.56 -14.11 27.48
C VAL A 587 -9.79 -15.01 27.68
N ALA A 588 -10.96 -14.44 28.00
CA ALA A 588 -12.19 -15.19 28.20
C ALA A 588 -13.02 -15.41 26.91
N LYS A 589 -12.82 -14.59 25.86
CA LYS A 589 -13.71 -14.54 24.67
C LYS A 589 -13.86 -15.88 23.93
N ASP A 590 -12.79 -16.68 23.91
CA ASP A 590 -12.75 -17.97 23.20
C ASP A 590 -13.16 -19.15 24.11
N ARG A 591 -13.36 -18.88 25.41
CA ARG A 591 -13.71 -19.85 26.45
C ARG A 591 -15.20 -19.70 26.79
N ARG A 592 -16.09 -20.20 25.92
CA ARG A 592 -17.55 -20.08 26.16
C ARG A 592 -18.06 -21.18 27.08
N SER A 593 -18.85 -20.78 28.08
CA SER A 593 -19.55 -21.73 28.95
C SER A 593 -20.77 -22.34 28.25
N SER A 594 -20.92 -23.67 28.30
CA SER A 594 -22.11 -24.40 27.82
C SER A 594 -23.32 -24.29 28.77
N VAL A 595 -23.22 -23.49 29.84
CA VAL A 595 -24.25 -23.38 30.87
C VAL A 595 -25.48 -22.64 30.35
N LYS A 596 -26.60 -23.36 30.22
CA LYS A 596 -27.86 -22.87 29.64
C LYS A 596 -28.71 -22.01 30.60
N ASN A 597 -28.43 -22.02 31.90
CA ASN A 597 -29.04 -21.16 32.92
C ASN A 597 -28.27 -21.32 34.24
N GLY A 598 -27.82 -20.23 34.86
CA GLY A 598 -26.95 -20.28 36.03
C GLY A 598 -27.44 -19.43 37.18
N THR A 599 -28.39 -19.92 37.98
CA THR A 599 -28.83 -19.26 39.22
C THR A 599 -27.73 -19.23 40.29
N ASN A 600 -26.78 -20.17 40.25
CA ASN A 600 -25.71 -20.32 41.26
C ASN A 600 -24.31 -19.93 40.75
N MET A 601 -24.19 -19.35 39.55
CA MET A 601 -22.89 -19.00 38.95
C MET A 601 -22.02 -18.07 39.80
N ARG A 602 -22.66 -17.17 40.56
CA ARG A 602 -21.91 -16.26 41.43
C ARG A 602 -21.27 -17.02 42.59
N ASP A 603 -22.03 -17.89 43.23
CA ASP A 603 -21.59 -18.63 44.40
C ASP A 603 -20.45 -19.60 44.01
N GLU A 604 -20.57 -20.25 42.85
CA GLU A 604 -19.50 -21.07 42.26
C GLU A 604 -18.23 -20.24 41.97
N ALA A 605 -18.37 -19.05 41.39
CA ALA A 605 -17.23 -18.17 41.14
C ALA A 605 -16.54 -17.75 42.45
N ILE A 606 -17.33 -17.41 43.47
CA ILE A 606 -16.85 -17.06 44.82
C ILE A 606 -16.12 -18.24 45.45
N GLU A 607 -16.66 -19.44 45.35
CA GLU A 607 -16.02 -20.64 45.87
C GLU A 607 -14.66 -20.88 45.19
N LYS A 608 -14.58 -20.72 43.87
CA LYS A 608 -13.32 -20.84 43.13
C LYS A 608 -12.28 -19.79 43.51
N VAL A 609 -12.68 -18.57 43.86
CA VAL A 609 -11.76 -17.53 44.39
C VAL A 609 -11.11 -17.98 45.70
N VAL A 610 -11.87 -18.65 46.57
CA VAL A 610 -11.37 -19.18 47.85
C VAL A 610 -10.50 -20.41 47.60
N GLN A 611 -10.96 -21.35 46.76
CA GLN A 611 -10.24 -22.59 46.43
C GLN A 611 -8.87 -22.30 45.78
N SER A 612 -8.76 -21.26 44.96
CA SER A 612 -7.49 -20.85 44.37
C SER A 612 -6.57 -20.09 45.32
N GLY A 613 -6.99 -19.81 46.55
CA GLY A 613 -6.16 -19.23 47.61
C GLY A 613 -6.02 -17.70 47.60
N PHE A 614 -6.92 -16.96 46.94
CA PHE A 614 -6.92 -15.50 47.01
C PHE A 614 -7.48 -14.97 48.33
N TYR A 615 -8.45 -15.68 48.91
CA TYR A 615 -9.05 -15.36 50.20
C TYR A 615 -9.25 -16.63 51.03
N PRO A 616 -9.19 -16.56 52.37
CA PRO A 616 -9.33 -17.73 53.24
C PRO A 616 -10.77 -18.24 53.33
N ALA A 617 -11.77 -17.38 53.08
CA ALA A 617 -13.19 -17.71 53.18
C ALA A 617 -14.06 -16.74 52.34
N PRO A 618 -15.29 -17.12 51.95
CA PRO A 618 -16.18 -16.30 51.12
C PRO A 618 -16.55 -14.93 51.72
N ASP A 619 -16.66 -14.84 53.04
CA ASP A 619 -16.99 -13.62 53.79
C ASP A 619 -15.83 -12.61 53.85
N ALA A 620 -14.60 -13.05 53.59
CA ALA A 620 -13.43 -12.19 53.47
C ALA A 620 -13.33 -11.49 52.09
N ILE A 621 -14.13 -11.91 51.09
CA ILE A 621 -14.12 -11.31 49.75
C ILE A 621 -14.82 -9.94 49.78
N PRO A 622 -14.20 -8.89 49.19
CA PRO A 622 -14.79 -7.55 49.14
C PRO A 622 -16.21 -7.50 48.56
N LYS A 623 -17.05 -6.63 49.14
CA LYS A 623 -18.48 -6.49 48.77
C LYS A 623 -18.69 -6.16 47.30
N GLN A 624 -17.79 -5.40 46.70
CA GLN A 624 -17.85 -4.95 45.32
C GLN A 624 -17.74 -6.14 44.35
N ILE A 625 -17.07 -7.22 44.77
CA ILE A 625 -16.91 -8.46 44.02
C ILE A 625 -18.04 -9.43 44.37
N SER A 626 -18.35 -9.62 45.66
CA SER A 626 -19.37 -10.59 46.09
C SER A 626 -20.83 -10.17 45.75
N THR A 627 -21.07 -8.91 45.36
CA THR A 627 -22.40 -8.40 44.96
C THR A 627 -22.62 -8.26 43.45
N VAL A 628 -21.68 -8.71 42.61
CA VAL A 628 -21.77 -8.61 41.14
C VAL A 628 -23.07 -9.22 40.61
N ASN A 629 -23.80 -8.50 39.76
CA ASN A 629 -25.10 -8.94 39.25
C ASN A 629 -25.00 -10.23 38.40
N THR A 630 -25.78 -11.28 38.74
CA THR A 630 -25.74 -12.59 38.05
C THR A 630 -26.07 -12.51 36.56
N LYS A 631 -26.97 -11.60 36.13
CA LYS A 631 -27.25 -11.40 34.70
C LYS A 631 -26.04 -10.83 33.97
N ARG A 632 -25.27 -9.94 34.62
CA ARG A 632 -24.02 -9.40 34.06
C ARG A 632 -22.94 -10.49 34.00
N LEU A 633 -22.78 -11.26 35.07
CA LEU A 633 -21.86 -12.41 35.08
C LEU A 633 -22.18 -13.40 33.94
N TYR A 634 -23.46 -13.73 33.76
CA TYR A 634 -23.90 -14.61 32.67
C TYR A 634 -23.50 -14.09 31.29
N ARG A 635 -23.74 -12.82 30.95
CA ARG A 635 -23.31 -12.36 29.60
C ARG A 635 -21.79 -12.24 29.49
N ALA A 636 -21.06 -12.02 30.58
CA ALA A 636 -19.59 -11.98 30.57
C ALA A 636 -19.00 -13.34 30.17
N VAL A 637 -19.52 -14.45 30.72
CA VAL A 637 -19.11 -15.82 30.33
C VAL A 637 -19.61 -16.26 28.95
N GLN A 638 -20.52 -15.49 28.34
CA GLN A 638 -20.94 -15.64 26.95
C GLN A 638 -20.11 -14.76 25.99
N GLY A 639 -19.08 -14.07 26.48
CA GLY A 639 -18.18 -13.23 25.67
C GLY A 639 -18.69 -11.81 25.41
N SER A 640 -19.69 -11.32 26.16
CA SER A 640 -20.15 -9.93 26.07
C SER A 640 -19.37 -9.01 27.01
N SER A 641 -18.91 -7.85 26.52
CA SER A 641 -18.29 -6.81 27.36
C SER A 641 -19.35 -6.15 28.27
N ILE A 642 -19.15 -6.15 29.59
CA ILE A 642 -20.10 -5.53 30.53
C ILE A 642 -19.41 -4.68 31.60
N THR A 643 -18.90 -5.33 32.65
CA THR A 643 -18.37 -4.66 33.84
C THR A 643 -17.18 -5.43 34.35
N LEU A 644 -16.17 -4.71 34.83
CA LEU A 644 -14.94 -5.28 35.38
C LEU A 644 -15.18 -6.42 36.38
N GLY A 645 -16.05 -6.23 37.38
CA GLY A 645 -16.36 -7.27 38.37
C GLY A 645 -17.02 -8.53 37.77
N ALA A 646 -17.79 -8.39 36.69
CA ALA A 646 -18.38 -9.54 35.99
C ALA A 646 -17.35 -10.32 35.16
N HIS A 647 -16.39 -9.62 34.56
CA HIS A 647 -15.28 -10.29 33.86
C HIS A 647 -14.30 -10.96 34.82
N LEU A 648 -14.05 -10.36 35.99
CA LEU A 648 -13.26 -10.96 37.05
C LEU A 648 -13.84 -12.32 37.45
N LEU A 649 -15.10 -12.35 37.92
CA LEU A 649 -15.76 -13.60 38.29
C LEU A 649 -15.93 -14.56 37.10
N GLY A 650 -16.09 -14.02 35.88
CA GLY A 650 -16.15 -14.80 34.66
C GLY A 650 -14.87 -15.62 34.43
N ILE A 651 -13.69 -15.05 34.68
CA ILE A 651 -12.43 -15.80 34.61
C ILE A 651 -12.37 -16.91 35.64
N PHE A 652 -12.79 -16.68 36.88
CA PHE A 652 -12.81 -17.75 37.88
C PHE A 652 -13.72 -18.91 37.45
N LEU A 653 -14.84 -18.63 36.77
CA LEU A 653 -15.69 -19.69 36.23
C LEU A 653 -15.05 -20.45 35.07
N LEU A 654 -14.40 -19.73 34.14
CA LEU A 654 -13.89 -20.28 32.87
C LEU A 654 -12.46 -20.84 32.96
N GLY A 655 -11.69 -20.43 33.97
CA GLY A 655 -10.34 -20.89 34.23
C GLY A 655 -10.32 -22.29 34.83
N SER A 656 -9.32 -23.07 34.43
CA SER A 656 -8.97 -24.33 35.09
C SER A 656 -8.36 -24.07 36.47
N GLU A 657 -8.45 -25.05 37.35
CA GLU A 657 -7.91 -24.95 38.71
C GLU A 657 -6.39 -24.64 38.71
N SER A 658 -5.63 -25.27 37.81
CA SER A 658 -4.19 -25.01 37.66
C SER A 658 -3.89 -23.57 37.24
N GLU A 659 -4.67 -23.00 36.30
CA GLU A 659 -4.49 -21.61 35.87
C GLU A 659 -4.81 -20.63 37.00
N LEU A 660 -5.88 -20.86 37.76
CA LEU A 660 -6.27 -19.98 38.86
C LEU A 660 -5.27 -20.00 40.01
N ILE A 661 -4.71 -21.18 40.32
CA ILE A 661 -3.62 -21.32 41.30
C ILE A 661 -2.35 -20.62 40.79
N GLU A 662 -2.03 -20.74 39.50
CA GLU A 662 -0.85 -20.07 38.92
C GLU A 662 -1.01 -18.55 38.90
N LEU A 663 -2.22 -18.04 38.62
CA LEU A 663 -2.54 -16.62 38.75
C LEU A 663 -2.34 -16.14 40.19
N GLN A 664 -2.80 -16.90 41.18
CA GLN A 664 -2.64 -16.55 42.60
C GLN A 664 -1.17 -16.50 43.01
N LYS A 665 -0.36 -17.45 42.55
CA LYS A 665 1.08 -17.47 42.82
C LYS A 665 1.82 -16.30 42.17
N SER A 666 1.43 -15.97 40.94
CA SER A 666 2.09 -14.94 40.12
C SER A 666 1.70 -13.51 40.55
N ASP A 667 0.45 -13.32 40.98
CA ASP A 667 -0.06 -12.05 41.51
C ASP A 667 -1.10 -12.27 42.64
N PRO A 668 -0.65 -12.49 43.88
CA PRO A 668 -1.55 -12.69 45.03
C PRO A 668 -2.49 -11.50 45.29
N SER A 669 -2.06 -10.29 44.89
CA SER A 669 -2.81 -9.05 45.07
C SER A 669 -3.82 -8.78 43.95
N PHE A 670 -3.94 -9.67 42.97
CA PHE A 670 -4.73 -9.45 41.76
C PHE A 670 -6.18 -9.08 42.05
N VAL A 671 -6.86 -9.86 42.89
CA VAL A 671 -8.28 -9.64 43.22
C VAL A 671 -8.48 -8.36 44.03
N GLU A 672 -7.57 -8.07 44.98
CA GLU A 672 -7.57 -6.83 45.77
C GLU A 672 -7.36 -5.60 44.89
N PHE A 673 -6.48 -5.68 43.89
CA PHE A 673 -6.25 -4.58 42.95
C PHE A 673 -7.50 -4.27 42.12
N ILE A 674 -8.22 -5.29 41.65
CA ILE A 674 -9.48 -5.11 40.91
C ILE A 674 -10.56 -4.52 41.81
N ASP A 675 -10.67 -4.97 43.07
CA ASP A 675 -11.57 -4.38 44.06
C ASP A 675 -11.28 -2.89 44.27
N LYS A 676 -10.00 -2.54 44.43
CA LYS A 676 -9.56 -1.15 44.58
C LYS A 676 -9.94 -0.28 43.39
N LEU A 677 -9.77 -0.79 42.16
CA LEU A 677 -10.24 -0.08 40.95
C LEU A 677 -11.76 0.06 40.91
N LEU A 678 -12.53 -0.95 41.34
CA LEU A 678 -13.98 -0.88 41.44
C LEU A 678 -14.44 0.16 42.47
N MET A 679 -13.75 0.25 43.62
CA MET A 679 -14.00 1.29 44.62
C MET A 679 -13.72 2.68 44.08
N LEU A 680 -12.54 2.91 43.49
CA LEU A 680 -12.17 4.21 42.89
C LEU A 680 -13.04 4.58 41.68
N ARG A 681 -13.72 3.60 41.05
CA ARG A 681 -14.68 3.80 39.96
C ARG A 681 -16.12 4.02 40.45
N GLY A 682 -16.40 3.71 41.73
CA GLY A 682 -17.73 3.64 42.33
C GLY A 682 -18.58 4.91 42.17
N HIS A 683 -19.89 4.71 42.05
CA HIS A 683 -20.93 5.63 41.60
C HIS A 683 -20.82 7.09 42.10
N ASN A 684 -20.65 8.04 41.17
CA ASN A 684 -20.83 9.49 41.38
C ASN A 684 -20.10 10.05 42.61
N GLU A 685 -18.94 9.48 42.97
CA GLU A 685 -18.13 10.12 44.00
C GLU A 685 -17.72 11.53 43.53
N PRO A 686 -17.84 12.54 44.41
CA PRO A 686 -17.50 13.90 44.06
C PRO A 686 -16.02 13.97 43.66
N LEU A 687 -15.68 14.88 42.74
CA LEU A 687 -14.31 15.08 42.25
C LEU A 687 -13.27 15.24 43.38
N SER A 688 -13.70 15.67 44.57
CA SER A 688 -12.88 15.76 45.78
C SER A 688 -12.30 14.42 46.27
N HIS A 689 -12.85 13.26 45.90
CA HIS A 689 -12.28 11.97 46.28
C HIS A 689 -10.97 11.67 45.52
N TYR A 690 -10.86 12.11 44.27
CA TYR A 690 -9.65 11.95 43.46
C TYR A 690 -8.52 12.90 43.87
N SER A 691 -8.84 13.94 44.67
CA SER A 691 -7.86 14.91 45.14
C SER A 691 -6.86 14.30 46.12
N LYS A 692 -7.26 13.20 46.77
CA LYS A 692 -6.45 12.44 47.72
C LYS A 692 -5.39 11.56 47.06
N ASN A 693 -5.58 11.19 45.78
CA ASN A 693 -4.61 10.35 45.08
C ASN A 693 -3.48 11.23 44.55
N SER A 694 -2.26 10.94 44.98
CA SER A 694 -1.06 11.52 44.38
C SER A 694 -0.84 10.95 42.96
N ILE A 695 -0.03 11.63 42.15
CA ILE A 695 0.38 11.09 40.85
C ILE A 695 1.16 9.79 41.03
N ASP A 696 1.93 9.67 42.11
CA ASP A 696 2.71 8.47 42.44
C ASP A 696 1.79 7.27 42.74
N ASP A 697 0.65 7.49 43.41
CA ASP A 697 -0.36 6.45 43.62
C ASP A 697 -0.93 5.95 42.29
N LEU A 698 -1.26 6.86 41.37
CA LEU A 698 -1.79 6.52 40.05
C LEU A 698 -0.77 5.79 39.18
N MET A 699 0.52 6.18 39.26
CA MET A 699 1.62 5.49 38.61
C MET A 699 1.81 4.07 39.16
N THR A 700 1.67 3.90 40.47
CA THR A 700 1.69 2.58 41.11
C THR A 700 0.55 1.70 40.59
N TYR A 701 -0.66 2.25 40.46
CA TYR A 701 -1.80 1.53 39.87
C TYR A 701 -1.59 1.18 38.39
N LYS A 702 -0.98 2.07 37.60
CA LYS A 702 -0.58 1.78 36.21
C LYS A 702 0.37 0.60 36.14
N ASN A 703 1.41 0.61 36.96
CA ASN A 703 2.42 -0.45 36.97
C ASN A 703 1.81 -1.80 37.41
N HIS A 704 0.93 -1.79 38.41
CA HIS A 704 0.17 -2.99 38.80
C HIS A 704 -0.74 -3.49 37.68
N ALA A 705 -1.48 -2.61 37.00
CA ALA A 705 -2.29 -3.00 35.85
C ALA A 705 -1.43 -3.61 34.73
N PHE A 706 -0.31 -2.98 34.38
CA PHE A 706 0.59 -3.46 33.33
C PHE A 706 1.21 -4.83 33.68
N LYS A 707 1.55 -5.06 34.95
CA LYS A 707 1.99 -6.37 35.42
C LYS A 707 0.85 -7.39 35.33
N ALA A 708 -0.33 -7.05 35.82
CA ALA A 708 -1.48 -7.96 35.87
C ALA A 708 -1.94 -8.39 34.47
N ILE A 709 -2.02 -7.49 33.48
CA ILE A 709 -2.41 -7.86 32.12
C ILE A 709 -1.42 -8.84 31.48
N LYS A 710 -0.13 -8.73 31.79
CA LYS A 710 0.91 -9.65 31.32
C LYS A 710 0.70 -11.04 31.89
N ILE A 711 0.55 -11.11 33.22
CA ILE A 711 0.34 -12.37 33.94
C ILE A 711 -0.94 -13.05 33.45
N ILE A 712 -2.05 -12.32 33.32
CA ILE A 712 -3.31 -12.90 32.84
C ILE A 712 -3.14 -13.48 31.43
N SER A 713 -2.41 -12.81 30.54
CA SER A 713 -2.18 -13.29 29.17
C SER A 713 -1.18 -14.44 29.07
N GLU A 714 -0.33 -14.63 30.09
CA GLU A 714 0.62 -15.75 30.16
C GLU A 714 -0.02 -16.99 30.81
N VAL A 715 -0.94 -16.77 31.76
CA VAL A 715 -1.63 -17.84 32.50
C VAL A 715 -2.80 -18.42 31.70
N PHE A 716 -3.57 -17.60 30.99
CA PHE A 716 -4.75 -18.00 30.21
C PHE A 716 -4.50 -17.80 28.72
#